data_AF-A0A9X3F328-F1
#
_entry.id   AF-A0A9X3F328-F1
#
_cell.length_a   1.000
_cell.length_b   1.000
_cell.length_c   1.000
_cell.angle_alpha   90.00
_cell.angle_beta   90.00
_cell.angle_gamma   90.00
#
_symmetry.space_group_name_H-M   'P 1'
#
loop_
_entity.id
_entity.type
_entity.pdbx_description
1 polymer ?
#
loop_
_entity_poly.entity_id
_entity_poly.type
_entity_poly.pdbx_seq_one_letter_code
_entity_poly.pdbx_strand_id
1 'polypeptide(L)'
;MKNEIKNRLNWLPVSLNIRYVVLCLSLFCSVITKASSYGESIFTDKVCTVWWTGSTYKVMQNEACPDKKGKVAVWSAKNETESFQLVLSPLTDLKNISVAATNLKNGKGEEIGSENVVIRKVEYVHVTKPSGTLHKAGLYPDPLPQCTDLFDALEKQNTPLFITIKVPNNVSSGKYTGEILIESSGWETTVPVELNVWDFSLPELPKMRSGFGMSTARIKQYHNLDTKDELEQVTDMYFRSFKDYRISPYYFYDLAKIKRTVKGICWTGGVFDPETTYEGKYSYQLKNSSNGRFTDLIKIDPTHPYLLKWQAKTFPEGQKYSVIVKCYDEEKQPLYWSMKWMKYEGCRSWRLDTLFIDTTGFFAEKDLPDYRPFPENARYASIHLSGPPAGDVWFDDFQFVDEMSGENLLPHGDFEQDIDELDIEIDFSDFDEVARKYLDEFGFSGFRFGVPGLAKKSKGVLNGFVSGTPEYKKLMKLYLKPVQDHLEQNGWLGKEYLYWADEPDHEHYKFVREGMEAIYEAAPKLTRFITENNPGPEIMDVTEIGCPVLYQINPEKVKEWSGKGRKFWSYLMCWPKEPHLNLFIDSYAINMRMWLWISYKYNLVGILVWNSNQWNGAKGAAPDGIVQNIWEDPMTYKSGWGTPYGSAPEYGNGDGMFFYPPNRDPNSDKTKYMSGPVPSLRLEILREGLDDYDYMIMLEECIKDADLNQKKLVAKAKKILDFGSEVFVSDRMYSKDPKVLMDYRMKMGELLSEFERKKNSKE
;
A
#
# COMPACT_ATOMS: atom_id res chain seq x y z
N MET A 1 -72.22 16.14 7.12
CA MET A 1 -71.66 15.32 8.22
C MET A 1 -70.29 15.88 8.53
N LYS A 2 -70.23 16.89 9.40
CA LYS A 2 -70.15 16.84 10.87
C LYS A 2 -68.70 16.60 11.37
N ASN A 3 -68.16 17.69 11.93
CA ASN A 3 -67.16 17.82 13.00
C ASN A 3 -65.68 17.69 12.57
N GLU A 4 -64.92 18.79 12.52
CA GLU A 4 -64.32 19.56 13.63
C GLU A 4 -63.10 18.85 14.26
N ILE A 5 -61.89 19.36 14.02
CA ILE A 5 -61.11 20.26 14.89
C ILE A 5 -60.52 19.57 16.13
N LYS A 6 -59.17 19.54 16.20
CA LYS A 6 -58.25 19.69 17.36
C LYS A 6 -56.92 18.97 17.00
N ASN A 7 -55.72 19.54 16.99
CA ASN A 7 -55.19 20.80 17.52
C ASN A 7 -53.89 21.17 16.76
N ARG A 8 -53.76 22.43 16.36
CA ARG A 8 -52.49 23.11 16.08
C ARG A 8 -52.47 24.43 16.88
N LEU A 9 -51.25 24.80 17.30
CA LEU A 9 -50.76 26.16 17.63
C LEU A 9 -51.24 26.82 18.92
N ASN A 10 -50.27 27.09 19.80
CA ASN A 10 -49.86 28.40 20.33
C ASN A 10 -48.48 28.12 20.99
N TRP A 11 -47.39 28.86 20.79
CA TRP A 11 -47.19 30.24 21.21
C TRP A 11 -45.94 30.83 20.53
N LEU A 12 -46.07 32.04 20.00
CA LEU A 12 -45.04 33.10 19.94
C LEU A 12 -45.71 34.34 20.55
N PRO A 13 -44.98 35.26 21.21
CA PRO A 13 -44.70 36.52 20.51
C PRO A 13 -43.38 37.27 20.88
N VAL A 14 -42.82 37.91 19.84
CA VAL A 14 -42.34 39.32 19.80
C VAL A 14 -41.04 39.72 20.50
N SER A 15 -39.99 40.03 19.72
CA SER A 15 -39.61 41.42 19.34
C SER A 15 -38.23 41.46 18.65
N LEU A 16 -38.24 41.90 17.39
CA LEU A 16 -37.08 42.18 16.54
C LEU A 16 -36.45 43.52 16.94
N ASN A 17 -35.13 43.54 17.18
CA ASN A 17 -34.35 44.77 17.32
C ASN A 17 -33.52 44.98 16.03
N ILE A 18 -34.11 45.66 15.04
CA ILE A 18 -33.62 45.83 13.65
C ILE A 18 -32.35 46.71 13.53
N ARG A 19 -31.80 47.25 14.62
CA ARG A 19 -30.63 48.15 14.56
C ARG A 19 -29.26 47.47 14.58
N TYR A 20 -29.13 46.18 14.90
CA TYR A 20 -27.84 45.47 14.90
C TYR A 20 -27.54 44.66 13.63
N VAL A 21 -28.56 44.34 12.82
CA VAL A 21 -28.38 43.56 11.58
C VAL A 21 -27.85 44.43 10.44
N VAL A 22 -28.14 45.74 10.44
CA VAL A 22 -27.71 46.65 9.36
C VAL A 22 -26.25 47.12 9.52
N LEU A 23 -25.63 46.98 10.70
CA LEU A 23 -24.21 47.33 10.91
C LEU A 23 -23.23 46.15 10.73
N CYS A 24 -23.71 44.91 10.67
CA CYS A 24 -22.87 43.74 10.33
C CYS A 24 -22.84 43.43 8.83
N LEU A 25 -23.78 44.00 8.04
CA LEU A 25 -23.89 43.79 6.60
C LEU A 25 -23.14 44.82 5.74
N SER A 26 -22.58 45.88 6.35
CA SER A 26 -21.82 46.94 5.65
C SER A 26 -20.30 46.83 5.75
N LEU A 27 -19.77 45.77 6.39
CA LEU A 27 -18.33 45.42 6.36
C LEU A 27 -17.98 44.32 5.34
N PHE A 28 -18.95 43.79 4.61
CA PHE A 28 -18.72 43.09 3.34
C PHE A 28 -18.66 44.10 2.19
N CYS A 29 -17.78 45.09 2.32
CA CYS A 29 -17.36 45.85 1.17
C CYS A 29 -16.52 44.90 0.33
N SER A 30 -17.08 44.51 -0.82
CA SER A 30 -16.42 43.82 -1.90
C SER A 30 -15.09 44.49 -2.23
N VAL A 31 -14.02 44.01 -1.61
CA VAL A 31 -12.74 44.01 -2.31
C VAL A 31 -12.88 42.89 -3.32
N ILE A 32 -13.31 43.24 -4.53
CA ILE A 32 -12.92 42.46 -5.71
C ILE A 32 -11.40 42.66 -5.78
N THR A 33 -10.65 41.95 -4.93
CA THR A 33 -9.28 41.64 -5.24
C THR A 33 -9.39 40.80 -6.49
N LYS A 34 -8.92 41.31 -7.64
CA LYS A 34 -8.36 40.41 -8.66
C LYS A 34 -7.55 39.39 -7.85
N ALA A 35 -7.98 38.13 -7.83
CA ALA A 35 -7.17 37.08 -7.26
C ALA A 35 -5.87 37.13 -8.07
N SER A 36 -4.80 37.68 -7.50
CA SER A 36 -3.51 37.66 -8.16
C SER A 36 -3.16 36.19 -8.32
N SER A 37 -3.04 35.69 -9.54
CA SER A 37 -2.62 34.32 -9.76
C SER A 37 -1.26 34.08 -9.13
N TYR A 38 -1.07 32.86 -8.63
CA TYR A 38 0.13 32.48 -7.91
C TYR A 38 1.28 32.26 -8.90
N GLY A 39 2.45 32.85 -8.63
CA GLY A 39 3.62 32.78 -9.51
C GLY A 39 4.17 34.14 -9.89
N GLU A 40 5.13 34.16 -10.82
CA GLU A 40 5.78 35.36 -11.31
C GLU A 40 5.99 35.29 -12.83
N SER A 41 5.60 36.35 -13.54
CA SER A 41 5.83 36.50 -14.98
C SER A 41 7.30 36.78 -15.26
N ILE A 42 7.88 35.99 -16.18
CA ILE A 42 9.26 36.17 -16.64
C ILE A 42 9.25 37.20 -17.76
N PHE A 43 8.50 36.93 -18.84
CA PHE A 43 8.29 37.88 -19.93
C PHE A 43 6.96 37.62 -20.65
N THR A 44 6.56 38.60 -21.47
CA THR A 44 5.43 38.49 -22.39
C THR A 44 5.85 39.12 -23.70
N ASP A 45 5.71 38.40 -24.80
CA ASP A 45 5.88 38.93 -26.15
C ASP A 45 4.55 38.84 -26.95
N LYS A 46 4.62 38.91 -28.28
CA LYS A 46 3.43 38.85 -29.15
C LYS A 46 2.87 37.43 -29.34
N VAL A 47 3.65 36.41 -28.98
CA VAL A 47 3.37 35.00 -29.24
C VAL A 47 3.00 34.27 -27.95
N CYS A 48 3.69 34.54 -26.83
CA CYS A 48 3.53 33.80 -25.59
C CYS A 48 3.81 34.66 -24.35
N THR A 49 3.08 34.41 -23.27
CA THR A 49 3.50 34.79 -21.92
C THR A 49 4.16 33.61 -21.25
N VAL A 50 5.39 33.80 -20.76
CA VAL A 50 6.13 32.80 -20.01
C VAL A 50 6.24 33.25 -18.55
N TRP A 51 5.85 32.37 -17.64
CA TRP A 51 5.85 32.64 -16.20
C TRP A 51 6.22 31.38 -15.42
N TRP A 52 6.58 31.53 -14.15
CA TRP A 52 6.96 30.41 -13.31
C TRP A 52 6.29 30.43 -11.95
N THR A 53 6.28 29.27 -11.31
CA THR A 53 5.84 29.08 -9.93
C THR A 53 6.58 27.89 -9.32
N GLY A 54 6.51 27.74 -8.01
CA GLY A 54 6.99 26.54 -7.32
C GLY A 54 6.19 25.29 -7.69
N SER A 55 6.69 24.12 -7.29
CA SER A 55 6.07 22.81 -7.53
C SER A 55 4.74 22.60 -6.79
N THR A 56 4.58 23.21 -5.61
CA THR A 56 3.48 22.95 -4.66
C THR A 56 2.17 23.67 -5.02
N TYR A 57 1.89 23.84 -6.31
CA TYR A 57 0.71 24.54 -6.83
C TYR A 57 0.16 23.85 -8.09
N LYS A 58 -1.16 23.85 -8.28
CA LYS A 58 -1.79 23.30 -9.49
C LYS A 58 -2.11 24.43 -10.45
N VAL A 59 -1.37 24.50 -11.56
CA VAL A 59 -1.65 25.46 -12.63
C VAL A 59 -2.81 24.94 -13.46
N MET A 60 -3.94 25.65 -13.44
CA MET A 60 -5.10 25.25 -14.25
C MET A 60 -4.95 25.76 -15.69
N GLN A 61 -5.51 25.04 -16.68
CA GLN A 61 -5.42 25.43 -18.10
C GLN A 61 -5.89 26.88 -18.37
N ASN A 62 -6.96 27.30 -17.69
CA ASN A 62 -7.60 28.59 -17.91
C ASN A 62 -7.25 29.63 -16.84
N GLU A 63 -6.21 29.38 -16.03
CA GLU A 63 -5.78 30.31 -15.00
C GLU A 63 -5.12 31.55 -15.60
N ALA A 64 -5.39 32.72 -15.02
CA ALA A 64 -4.80 33.98 -15.47
C ALA A 64 -3.28 34.01 -15.22
N CYS A 65 -2.50 34.61 -16.13
CA CYS A 65 -1.07 34.82 -15.92
C CYS A 65 -0.81 35.78 -14.75
N PRO A 66 0.27 35.57 -13.96
CA PRO A 66 0.61 36.44 -12.84
C PRO A 66 1.10 37.82 -13.31
N ASP A 67 0.67 38.87 -12.62
CA ASP A 67 1.09 40.26 -12.89
C ASP A 67 2.49 40.57 -12.32
N LYS A 68 2.89 39.88 -11.24
CA LYS A 68 4.17 40.10 -10.56
C LYS A 68 5.31 39.64 -11.46
N LYS A 69 6.28 40.52 -11.75
CA LYS A 69 7.50 40.16 -12.50
C LYS A 69 8.53 39.47 -11.61
N GLY A 70 9.28 38.53 -12.18
CA GLY A 70 10.27 37.76 -11.44
C GLY A 70 11.21 36.94 -12.31
N LYS A 71 11.99 36.07 -11.67
CA LYS A 71 12.96 35.16 -12.30
C LYS A 71 12.91 33.80 -11.62
N VAL A 72 13.27 32.75 -12.33
CA VAL A 72 13.39 31.40 -11.76
C VAL A 72 14.60 31.37 -10.83
N ALA A 73 14.35 31.21 -9.54
CA ALA A 73 15.38 31.02 -8.52
C ALA A 73 14.91 29.95 -7.53
N VAL A 74 15.67 28.87 -7.40
CA VAL A 74 15.38 27.73 -6.52
C VAL A 74 16.56 27.46 -5.58
N TRP A 75 16.27 26.85 -4.44
CA TRP A 75 17.25 26.53 -3.40
C TRP A 75 17.18 25.06 -3.07
N SER A 76 18.32 24.41 -2.98
CA SER A 76 18.39 22.98 -2.71
C SER A 76 19.64 22.61 -1.93
N ALA A 77 19.54 21.62 -1.05
CA ALA A 77 20.68 20.98 -0.42
C ALA A 77 21.42 20.07 -1.40
N LYS A 78 22.65 19.69 -1.06
CA LYS A 78 23.33 18.62 -1.78
C LYS A 78 22.56 17.31 -1.56
N ASN A 79 22.52 16.44 -2.56
CA ASN A 79 21.72 15.20 -2.57
C ASN A 79 20.18 15.38 -2.51
N GLU A 80 19.66 16.58 -2.69
CA GLU A 80 18.20 16.81 -2.76
C GLU A 80 17.71 16.87 -4.21
N THR A 81 16.39 16.72 -4.39
CA THR A 81 15.73 16.93 -5.68
C THR A 81 14.71 18.07 -5.57
N GLU A 82 14.98 19.19 -6.22
CA GLU A 82 14.13 20.40 -6.16
C GLU A 82 13.40 20.62 -7.48
N SER A 83 12.12 20.99 -7.43
CA SER A 83 11.28 21.16 -8.61
C SER A 83 10.57 22.52 -8.68
N PHE A 84 10.28 22.95 -9.91
CA PHE A 84 9.48 24.14 -10.19
C PHE A 84 8.67 23.95 -11.47
N GLN A 85 7.71 24.85 -11.71
CA GLN A 85 6.90 24.85 -12.93
C GLN A 85 7.22 26.07 -13.78
N LEU A 86 7.56 25.82 -15.05
CA LEU A 86 7.64 26.82 -16.09
C LEU A 86 6.40 26.72 -16.97
N VAL A 87 5.66 27.80 -17.13
CA VAL A 87 4.35 27.78 -17.79
C VAL A 87 4.40 28.58 -19.09
N LEU A 88 4.01 27.92 -20.17
CA LEU A 88 3.73 28.56 -21.46
C LEU A 88 2.25 28.93 -21.50
N SER A 89 1.95 30.21 -21.69
CA SER A 89 0.59 30.72 -21.90
C SER A 89 0.52 31.36 -23.29
N PRO A 90 0.25 30.58 -24.34
CA PRO A 90 0.33 31.05 -25.72
C PRO A 90 -0.77 32.06 -26.05
N LEU A 91 -0.41 33.13 -26.76
CA LEU A 91 -1.32 34.10 -27.38
C LEU A 91 -1.73 33.69 -28.81
N THR A 92 -1.00 32.73 -29.37
CA THR A 92 -1.29 32.02 -30.62
C THR A 92 -0.90 30.55 -30.44
N ASP A 93 -1.49 29.63 -31.20
CA ASP A 93 -1.08 28.22 -31.18
C ASP A 93 0.43 28.08 -31.43
N LEU A 94 1.09 27.29 -30.58
CA LEU A 94 2.49 26.90 -30.71
C LEU A 94 2.56 25.44 -31.13
N LYS A 95 3.31 25.17 -32.21
CA LYS A 95 3.43 23.85 -32.83
C LYS A 95 4.85 23.31 -32.78
N ASN A 96 4.98 22.01 -32.61
CA ASN A 96 6.27 21.29 -32.58
C ASN A 96 7.24 21.86 -31.53
N ILE A 97 6.75 22.07 -30.31
CA ILE A 97 7.56 22.58 -29.21
C ILE A 97 8.59 21.52 -28.80
N SER A 98 9.85 21.92 -28.75
CA SER A 98 10.94 21.17 -28.12
C SER A 98 11.46 21.95 -26.91
N VAL A 99 11.93 21.23 -25.89
CA VAL A 99 12.45 21.84 -24.66
C VAL A 99 13.72 21.10 -24.23
N ALA A 100 14.76 21.85 -23.88
CA ALA A 100 16.01 21.31 -23.37
C ALA A 100 16.56 22.17 -22.23
N ALA A 101 17.33 21.54 -21.33
CA ALA A 101 18.08 22.23 -20.29
C ALA A 101 19.57 22.30 -20.65
N THR A 102 20.23 23.40 -20.33
CA THR A 102 21.69 23.51 -20.38
C THR A 102 22.32 23.06 -19.06
N ASN A 103 23.63 22.85 -19.05
CA ASN A 103 24.38 22.62 -17.81
C ASN A 103 24.25 23.85 -16.90
N LEU A 104 24.04 23.62 -15.60
CA LEU A 104 24.06 24.67 -14.60
C LEU A 104 25.52 24.88 -14.18
N LYS A 105 26.05 26.11 -14.32
CA LYS A 105 27.46 26.43 -14.04
C LYS A 105 27.60 27.39 -12.88
N ASN A 106 28.58 27.18 -12.01
CA ASN A 106 28.94 28.15 -10.97
C ASN A 106 30.06 29.10 -11.43
N GLY A 107 30.31 30.16 -10.66
CA GLY A 107 31.39 31.13 -10.94
C GLY A 107 32.82 30.57 -10.82
N LYS A 108 32.99 29.31 -10.42
CA LYS A 108 34.27 28.60 -10.31
C LYS A 108 34.51 27.61 -11.45
N GLY A 109 33.59 27.51 -12.41
CA GLY A 109 33.67 26.59 -13.54
C GLY A 109 33.24 25.15 -13.25
N GLU A 110 32.66 24.89 -12.07
CA GLU A 110 32.02 23.60 -11.77
C GLU A 110 30.63 23.55 -12.39
N GLU A 111 30.21 22.37 -12.85
CA GLU A 111 28.96 22.18 -13.58
C GLU A 111 28.11 21.07 -12.96
N ILE A 112 26.80 21.30 -12.91
CA ILE A 112 25.79 20.25 -12.77
C ILE A 112 25.28 19.99 -14.19
N GLY A 113 25.55 18.80 -14.72
CA GLY A 113 25.20 18.44 -16.08
C GLY A 113 23.68 18.38 -16.29
N SER A 114 23.23 18.69 -17.51
CA SER A 114 21.81 18.72 -17.86
C SER A 114 21.11 17.36 -17.73
N GLU A 115 21.85 16.26 -17.66
CA GLU A 115 21.32 14.93 -17.33
C GLU A 115 20.69 14.86 -15.93
N ASN A 116 21.02 15.79 -15.04
CA ASN A 116 20.40 15.93 -13.72
C ASN A 116 19.11 16.77 -13.74
N VAL A 117 18.70 17.27 -14.90
CA VAL A 117 17.49 18.07 -15.10
C VAL A 117 16.47 17.24 -15.88
N VAL A 118 15.36 16.91 -15.23
CA VAL A 118 14.24 16.20 -15.86
C VAL A 118 13.11 17.18 -16.16
N ILE A 119 12.68 17.22 -17.41
CA ILE A 119 11.56 18.05 -17.87
C ILE A 119 10.37 17.13 -18.14
N ARG A 120 9.25 17.40 -17.48
CA ARG A 120 7.98 16.67 -17.65
C ARG A 120 6.91 17.64 -18.16
N LYS A 121 6.12 17.19 -19.13
CA LYS A 121 4.93 17.94 -19.55
C LYS A 121 3.84 17.66 -18.53
N VAL A 122 3.22 18.71 -17.99
CA VAL A 122 2.07 18.54 -17.09
C VAL A 122 0.83 18.25 -17.96
N GLU A 123 0.31 17.03 -17.84
CA GLU A 123 -0.94 16.64 -18.49
C GLU A 123 -2.13 16.77 -17.54
N TYR A 124 -3.33 16.73 -18.11
CA TYR A 124 -4.57 16.98 -17.38
C TYR A 124 -5.51 15.78 -17.49
N VAL A 125 -6.16 15.44 -16.37
CA VAL A 125 -7.24 14.45 -16.31
C VAL A 125 -8.57 15.12 -16.01
N HIS A 126 -9.65 14.61 -16.59
CA HIS A 126 -10.96 15.21 -16.47
C HIS A 126 -11.72 14.66 -15.26
N VAL A 127 -11.78 15.45 -14.19
CA VAL A 127 -12.66 15.16 -13.06
C VAL A 127 -14.07 15.62 -13.43
N THR A 128 -14.92 14.67 -13.83
CA THR A 128 -16.33 14.95 -14.14
C THR A 128 -17.19 15.01 -12.88
N LYS A 129 -16.88 14.15 -11.90
CA LYS A 129 -17.55 14.13 -10.60
C LYS A 129 -16.55 14.47 -9.48
N PRO A 130 -16.76 15.59 -8.77
CA PRO A 130 -15.88 15.98 -7.67
C PRO A 130 -15.87 14.95 -6.54
N SER A 131 -14.72 14.80 -5.88
CA SER A 131 -14.52 13.88 -4.77
C SER A 131 -15.39 14.24 -3.56
N GLY A 132 -15.67 15.52 -3.32
CA GLY A 132 -16.47 16.00 -2.19
C GLY A 132 -17.21 17.32 -2.48
N THR A 133 -17.96 17.81 -1.50
CA THR A 133 -18.84 18.99 -1.66
C THR A 133 -18.09 20.32 -1.83
N LEU A 134 -16.84 20.40 -1.36
CA LEU A 134 -15.97 21.57 -1.55
C LEU A 134 -15.04 21.43 -2.77
N HIS A 135 -15.04 20.27 -3.42
CA HIS A 135 -14.29 20.01 -4.64
C HIS A 135 -15.06 20.48 -5.88
N LYS A 136 -14.37 20.62 -7.01
CA LYS A 136 -14.96 21.11 -8.27
C LYS A 136 -14.61 20.19 -9.43
N ALA A 137 -15.51 20.10 -10.41
CA ALA A 137 -15.24 19.39 -11.65
C ALA A 137 -14.32 20.24 -12.53
N GLY A 138 -13.55 19.59 -13.40
CA GLY A 138 -12.65 20.27 -14.33
C GLY A 138 -11.46 19.42 -14.75
N LEU A 139 -10.61 20.01 -15.58
CA LEU A 139 -9.34 19.42 -16.00
C LEU A 139 -8.27 19.75 -14.96
N TYR A 140 -7.77 18.73 -14.27
CA TYR A 140 -6.77 18.88 -13.21
C TYR A 140 -5.39 18.40 -13.67
N PRO A 141 -4.33 19.17 -13.39
CA PRO A 141 -2.97 18.72 -13.67
C PRO A 141 -2.56 17.63 -12.68
N ASP A 142 -2.19 16.46 -13.17
CA ASP A 142 -1.65 15.39 -12.31
C ASP A 142 -0.63 14.48 -13.02
N PRO A 143 -0.90 13.86 -14.20
CA PRO A 143 0.11 13.05 -14.86
C PRO A 143 1.31 13.89 -15.31
N LEU A 144 2.53 13.37 -15.11
CA LEU A 144 3.79 14.01 -15.48
C LEU A 144 4.63 13.12 -16.42
N PRO A 145 4.20 12.86 -17.66
CA PRO A 145 5.06 12.17 -18.63
C PRO A 145 6.33 12.97 -18.90
N GLN A 146 7.44 12.26 -19.12
CA GLN A 146 8.70 12.88 -19.52
C GLN A 146 8.54 13.53 -20.89
N CYS A 147 9.06 14.76 -21.03
CA CYS A 147 8.98 15.52 -22.25
C CYS A 147 10.12 15.12 -23.20
N THR A 148 9.97 14.00 -23.92
CA THR A 148 10.94 13.52 -24.91
C THR A 148 10.55 13.87 -26.35
N ASP A 149 9.26 13.94 -26.62
CA ASP A 149 8.72 14.18 -27.96
C ASP A 149 8.29 15.64 -28.14
N LEU A 150 8.16 16.04 -29.41
CA LEU A 150 7.58 17.33 -29.77
C LEU A 150 6.11 17.39 -29.34
N PHE A 151 5.67 18.56 -28.85
CA PHE A 151 4.28 18.76 -28.45
C PHE A 151 3.72 20.11 -28.89
N ASP A 152 2.40 20.23 -28.86
CA ASP A 152 1.72 21.48 -29.15
C ASP A 152 1.21 22.14 -27.86
N ALA A 153 1.15 23.47 -27.86
CA ALA A 153 0.45 24.28 -26.85
C ALA A 153 -0.59 25.17 -27.53
N LEU A 154 -1.82 25.15 -27.02
CA LEU A 154 -2.95 25.83 -27.64
C LEU A 154 -3.10 27.27 -27.16
N GLU A 155 -3.60 28.14 -28.02
CA GLU A 155 -3.93 29.52 -27.69
C GLU A 155 -4.80 29.59 -26.42
N LYS A 156 -4.44 30.50 -25.51
CA LYS A 156 -5.15 30.78 -24.25
C LYS A 156 -5.23 29.59 -23.28
N GLN A 157 -4.42 28.55 -23.46
CA GLN A 157 -4.31 27.45 -22.52
C GLN A 157 -2.91 27.37 -21.91
N ASN A 158 -2.84 27.37 -20.58
CA ASN A 158 -1.60 27.14 -19.86
C ASN A 158 -1.09 25.72 -20.14
N THR A 159 0.15 25.64 -20.60
CA THR A 159 0.91 24.40 -20.80
C THR A 159 2.11 24.42 -19.85
N PRO A 160 1.97 23.85 -18.64
CA PRO A 160 3.06 23.81 -17.67
C PRO A 160 4.07 22.71 -18.00
N LEU A 161 5.33 23.02 -17.75
CA LEU A 161 6.47 22.12 -17.76
C LEU A 161 6.95 22.00 -16.31
N PHE A 162 6.90 20.79 -15.77
CA PHE A 162 7.41 20.48 -14.44
C PHE A 162 8.89 20.11 -14.57
N ILE A 163 9.76 20.97 -14.05
CA ILE A 163 11.21 20.86 -14.16
C ILE A 163 11.75 20.44 -12.81
N THR A 164 12.55 19.37 -12.80
CA THR A 164 13.11 18.77 -11.59
C THR A 164 14.61 18.70 -11.71
N ILE A 165 15.33 19.21 -10.70
CA ILE A 165 16.79 19.24 -10.65
C ILE A 165 17.25 18.35 -9.49
N LYS A 166 17.98 17.26 -9.79
CA LYS A 166 18.68 16.46 -8.78
C LYS A 166 20.05 17.08 -8.53
N VAL A 167 20.30 17.56 -7.32
CA VAL A 167 21.61 18.11 -6.96
C VAL A 167 22.53 16.97 -6.48
N PRO A 168 23.66 16.70 -7.17
CA PRO A 168 24.56 15.64 -6.73
C PRO A 168 25.18 15.95 -5.36
N ASN A 169 25.56 14.93 -4.59
CA ASN A 169 26.09 15.12 -3.23
C ASN A 169 27.49 15.78 -3.21
N ASN A 170 28.26 15.62 -4.28
CA ASN A 170 29.67 16.01 -4.36
C ASN A 170 29.90 17.43 -4.90
N VAL A 171 28.85 18.21 -5.14
CA VAL A 171 28.99 19.56 -5.69
C VAL A 171 29.28 20.60 -4.61
N SER A 172 29.95 21.69 -5.00
CA SER A 172 30.18 22.83 -4.11
C SER A 172 28.87 23.55 -3.79
N SER A 173 28.74 24.07 -2.57
CA SER A 173 27.67 25.02 -2.25
C SER A 173 27.85 26.33 -3.03
N GLY A 174 26.75 26.99 -3.36
CA GLY A 174 26.76 28.30 -4.00
C GLY A 174 25.77 28.40 -5.16
N LYS A 175 25.91 29.49 -5.92
CA LYS A 175 25.02 29.79 -7.03
C LYS A 175 25.49 29.15 -8.33
N TYR A 176 24.59 28.41 -8.96
CA TYR A 176 24.71 27.88 -10.31
C TYR A 176 23.67 28.53 -11.22
N THR A 177 24.03 28.77 -12.47
CA THR A 177 23.14 29.34 -13.48
C THR A 177 23.15 28.52 -14.75
N GLY A 178 21.98 28.31 -15.34
CA GLY A 178 21.80 27.73 -16.66
C GLY A 178 20.49 28.19 -17.27
N GLU A 179 20.01 27.48 -18.27
CA GLU A 179 18.94 27.95 -19.14
C GLU A 179 18.02 26.79 -19.56
N ILE A 180 16.74 27.11 -19.72
CA ILE A 180 15.77 26.25 -20.40
C ILE A 180 15.54 26.83 -21.78
N LEU A 181 15.89 26.06 -22.81
CA LEU A 181 15.71 26.38 -24.22
C LEU A 181 14.35 25.86 -24.64
N ILE A 182 13.54 26.71 -25.26
CA ILE A 182 12.22 26.35 -25.79
C ILE A 182 12.17 26.80 -27.24
N GLU A 183 11.97 25.85 -28.14
CA GLU A 183 11.85 26.10 -29.57
C GLU A 183 10.50 25.62 -30.06
N SER A 184 9.92 26.33 -31.01
CA SER A 184 8.67 25.96 -31.69
C SER A 184 8.71 26.45 -33.14
N SER A 185 7.69 26.12 -33.92
CA SER A 185 7.60 26.52 -35.33
C SER A 185 7.47 28.05 -35.49
N GLY A 186 8.61 28.75 -35.61
CA GLY A 186 8.68 30.21 -35.81
C GLY A 186 8.73 31.05 -34.54
N TRP A 187 8.97 30.43 -33.37
CA TRP A 187 9.19 31.13 -32.10
C TRP A 187 10.15 30.33 -31.23
N GLU A 188 11.12 31.03 -30.63
CA GLU A 188 12.10 30.47 -29.71
C GLU A 188 12.26 31.39 -28.49
N THR A 189 12.59 30.81 -27.35
CA THR A 189 12.94 31.58 -26.16
C THR A 189 13.88 30.81 -25.26
N THR A 190 14.57 31.56 -24.40
CA THR A 190 15.48 31.04 -23.40
C THR A 190 15.08 31.59 -22.04
N VAL A 191 14.93 30.70 -21.06
CA VAL A 191 14.56 31.06 -19.69
C VAL A 191 15.74 30.81 -18.75
N PRO A 192 16.35 31.86 -18.17
CA PRO A 192 17.42 31.70 -17.19
C PRO A 192 16.92 31.04 -15.90
N VAL A 193 17.70 30.09 -15.39
CA VAL A 193 17.45 29.36 -14.14
C VAL A 193 18.61 29.59 -13.18
N GLU A 194 18.28 29.99 -11.96
CA GLU A 194 19.22 30.14 -10.85
C GLU A 194 18.99 29.04 -9.81
N LEU A 195 19.99 28.20 -9.56
CA LEU A 195 20.01 27.20 -8.48
C LEU A 195 21.00 27.64 -7.41
N ASN A 196 20.53 27.77 -6.17
CA ASN A 196 21.36 28.07 -5.01
C ASN A 196 21.51 26.81 -4.15
N VAL A 197 22.72 26.24 -4.14
CA VAL A 197 23.05 25.02 -3.40
C VAL A 197 23.49 25.38 -1.98
N TRP A 198 22.80 24.85 -0.97
CA TRP A 198 23.15 25.00 0.44
C TRP A 198 24.46 24.27 0.80
N ASP A 199 25.06 24.66 1.92
CA ASP A 199 26.32 24.04 2.38
C ASP A 199 26.11 22.84 3.31
N PHE A 200 25.05 22.06 3.07
CA PHE A 200 24.81 20.79 3.75
C PHE A 200 24.20 19.79 2.75
N SER A 201 24.22 18.51 3.13
CA SER A 201 23.68 17.41 2.33
C SER A 201 22.50 16.74 3.03
N LEU A 202 21.47 16.41 2.26
CA LEU A 202 20.41 15.52 2.74
C LEU A 202 20.92 14.08 2.88
N PRO A 203 20.36 13.30 3.83
CA PRO A 203 20.72 11.91 4.00
C PRO A 203 20.31 11.09 2.77
N GLU A 204 21.10 10.07 2.44
CA GLU A 204 20.79 9.15 1.34
C GLU A 204 19.45 8.46 1.54
N LEU A 205 19.14 8.06 2.78
CA LEU A 205 17.87 7.45 3.16
C LEU A 205 16.96 8.48 3.84
N PRO A 206 15.65 8.49 3.55
CA PRO A 206 14.71 9.37 4.22
C PRO A 206 14.61 9.03 5.71
N LYS A 207 14.51 10.06 6.57
CA LYS A 207 14.26 9.88 8.02
C LYS A 207 12.84 9.37 8.27
N MET A 208 11.91 9.68 7.37
CA MET A 208 10.53 9.19 7.38
C MET A 208 10.45 7.77 6.79
N ARG A 209 9.86 6.83 7.54
CA ARG A 209 9.53 5.50 6.98
C ARG A 209 8.29 5.58 6.10
N SER A 210 8.16 4.65 5.15
CA SER A 210 6.94 4.57 4.37
C SER A 210 6.52 3.13 4.04
N GLY A 211 5.24 2.97 3.75
CA GLY A 211 4.67 1.75 3.22
C GLY A 211 3.59 2.09 2.19
N PHE A 212 3.83 1.73 0.94
CA PHE A 212 2.94 2.03 -0.18
C PHE A 212 2.51 0.72 -0.86
N GLY A 213 1.20 0.46 -0.90
CA GLY A 213 0.68 -0.69 -1.64
C GLY A 213 0.96 -0.57 -3.14
N MET A 214 1.16 -1.70 -3.81
CA MET A 214 1.33 -1.77 -5.26
C MET A 214 0.89 -3.15 -5.76
N SER A 215 0.17 -3.20 -6.88
CA SER A 215 -0.32 -4.44 -7.49
C SER A 215 0.48 -4.80 -8.73
N THR A 216 1.27 -5.87 -8.65
CA THR A 216 1.97 -6.46 -9.81
C THR A 216 1.00 -7.04 -10.84
N ALA A 217 -0.16 -7.55 -10.41
CA ALA A 217 -1.21 -8.01 -11.32
C ALA A 217 -1.75 -6.87 -12.21
N ARG A 218 -1.86 -5.65 -11.69
CA ARG A 218 -2.26 -4.49 -12.50
C ARG A 218 -1.17 -4.02 -13.43
N ILE A 219 0.10 -4.07 -13.00
CA ILE A 219 1.25 -3.85 -13.89
C ILE A 219 1.16 -4.81 -15.07
N LYS A 220 1.01 -6.12 -14.81
CA LYS A 220 0.84 -7.14 -15.86
C LYS A 220 -0.31 -6.79 -16.82
N GLN A 221 -1.48 -6.43 -16.28
CA GLN A 221 -2.68 -6.11 -17.06
C GLN A 221 -2.50 -4.88 -17.97
N TYR A 222 -2.02 -3.76 -17.45
CA TYR A 222 -1.95 -2.51 -18.21
C TYR A 222 -0.75 -2.43 -19.13
N HIS A 223 0.33 -3.16 -18.83
CA HIS A 223 1.51 -3.23 -19.68
C HIS A 223 1.43 -4.34 -20.74
N ASN A 224 0.36 -5.15 -20.76
CA ASN A 224 0.19 -6.30 -21.65
C ASN A 224 1.38 -7.29 -21.57
N LEU A 225 1.78 -7.66 -20.35
CA LEU A 225 2.91 -8.58 -20.11
C LEU A 225 2.41 -10.02 -20.05
N ASP A 226 3.18 -10.94 -20.63
CA ASP A 226 2.79 -12.34 -20.76
C ASP A 226 3.54 -13.22 -19.75
N THR A 227 4.83 -12.97 -19.61
CA THR A 227 5.79 -13.81 -18.86
C THR A 227 6.10 -13.27 -17.47
N LYS A 228 6.72 -14.11 -16.63
CA LYS A 228 7.21 -13.71 -15.30
C LYS A 228 8.37 -12.72 -15.44
N ASP A 229 9.32 -12.99 -16.31
CA ASP A 229 10.53 -12.18 -16.51
C ASP A 229 10.19 -10.76 -16.97
N GLU A 230 9.22 -10.61 -17.89
CA GLU A 230 8.71 -9.30 -18.30
C GLU A 230 8.11 -8.53 -17.12
N LEU A 231 7.31 -9.21 -16.28
CA LEU A 231 6.72 -8.61 -15.09
C LEU A 231 7.77 -8.21 -14.06
N GLU A 232 8.82 -9.02 -13.87
CA GLU A 232 9.93 -8.71 -12.97
C GLU A 232 10.71 -7.48 -13.45
N GLN A 233 11.03 -7.40 -14.74
CA GLN A 233 11.72 -6.25 -15.34
C GLN A 233 10.92 -4.95 -15.19
N VAL A 234 9.63 -4.97 -15.52
CA VAL A 234 8.79 -3.78 -15.38
C VAL A 234 8.60 -3.44 -13.89
N THR A 235 8.39 -4.43 -13.02
CA THR A 235 8.26 -4.19 -11.56
C THR A 235 9.53 -3.56 -10.98
N ASP A 236 10.73 -3.94 -11.44
CA ASP A 236 11.98 -3.28 -11.05
C ASP A 236 11.98 -1.78 -11.43
N MET A 237 11.47 -1.41 -12.61
CA MET A 237 11.35 0.00 -13.02
C MET A 237 10.40 0.79 -12.11
N TYR A 238 9.33 0.16 -11.62
CA TYR A 238 8.47 0.75 -10.59
C TYR A 238 9.24 0.91 -9.28
N PHE A 239 9.99 -0.10 -8.83
CA PHE A 239 10.79 0.02 -7.61
C PHE A 239 11.92 1.06 -7.71
N ARG A 240 12.49 1.28 -8.89
CA ARG A 240 13.41 2.42 -9.14
C ARG A 240 12.69 3.75 -8.93
N SER A 241 11.46 3.87 -9.43
CA SER A 241 10.64 5.06 -9.15
C SER A 241 10.39 5.23 -7.65
N PHE A 242 10.08 4.15 -6.91
CA PHE A 242 9.92 4.23 -5.45
C PHE A 242 11.20 4.73 -4.76
N LYS A 243 12.38 4.25 -5.17
CA LYS A 243 13.69 4.73 -4.70
C LYS A 243 13.86 6.23 -4.99
N ASP A 244 13.63 6.65 -6.24
CA ASP A 244 13.82 8.04 -6.67
C ASP A 244 12.87 9.02 -5.96
N TYR A 245 11.69 8.54 -5.56
CA TYR A 245 10.72 9.27 -4.74
C TYR A 245 10.88 9.06 -3.23
N ARG A 246 11.93 8.36 -2.79
CA ARG A 246 12.25 8.12 -1.37
C ARG A 246 11.10 7.46 -0.60
N ILE A 247 10.33 6.57 -1.26
CA ILE A 247 9.24 5.79 -0.67
C ILE A 247 9.49 4.29 -0.78
N SER A 248 8.77 3.48 -0.01
CA SER A 248 8.96 2.02 0.06
C SER A 248 7.65 1.25 -0.20
N PRO A 249 7.69 0.18 -1.02
CA PRO A 249 6.52 -0.64 -1.30
C PRO A 249 6.18 -1.57 -0.12
N TYR A 250 4.92 -2.00 -0.03
CA TYR A 250 4.54 -3.04 0.92
C TYR A 250 5.28 -4.36 0.65
N TYR A 251 5.38 -4.78 -0.60
CA TYR A 251 5.90 -6.11 -0.95
C TYR A 251 6.90 -6.02 -2.10
N PHE A 252 8.18 -5.77 -1.80
CA PHE A 252 9.24 -5.83 -2.81
C PHE A 252 9.51 -7.28 -3.28
N TYR A 253 9.21 -8.27 -2.42
CA TYR A 253 9.49 -9.68 -2.65
C TYR A 253 8.30 -10.47 -3.21
N ASP A 254 7.30 -9.77 -3.77
CA ASP A 254 6.07 -10.42 -4.22
C ASP A 254 6.28 -11.45 -5.35
N LEU A 255 7.34 -11.29 -6.14
CA LEU A 255 7.73 -12.22 -7.22
C LEU A 255 8.86 -13.20 -6.81
N ALA A 256 9.38 -13.05 -5.58
CA ALA A 256 10.48 -13.82 -5.00
C ALA A 256 10.09 -14.29 -3.59
N LYS A 257 9.20 -15.29 -3.55
CA LYS A 257 8.59 -15.75 -2.30
C LYS A 257 9.56 -16.60 -1.48
N ILE A 258 9.54 -16.39 -0.17
CA ILE A 258 10.15 -17.31 0.80
C ILE A 258 9.46 -18.67 0.68
N LYS A 259 10.23 -19.72 0.40
CA LYS A 259 9.73 -21.09 0.26
C LYS A 259 9.78 -21.77 1.62
N ARG A 260 8.84 -22.68 1.87
CA ARG A 260 8.80 -23.47 3.10
C ARG A 260 8.29 -24.87 2.86
N THR A 261 8.84 -25.83 3.60
CA THR A 261 8.41 -27.22 3.62
C THR A 261 8.08 -27.59 5.06
N VAL A 262 6.86 -28.05 5.30
CA VAL A 262 6.40 -28.46 6.64
C VAL A 262 6.47 -29.98 6.74
N LYS A 263 7.04 -30.49 7.83
CA LYS A 263 7.21 -31.92 8.13
C LYS A 263 6.41 -32.31 9.37
N GLY A 264 6.20 -33.61 9.56
CA GLY A 264 5.46 -34.15 10.72
C GLY A 264 3.94 -33.95 10.65
N ILE A 265 3.39 -33.64 9.47
CA ILE A 265 1.94 -33.51 9.26
C ILE A 265 1.49 -34.56 8.27
N CYS A 266 0.66 -35.49 8.72
CA CYS A 266 0.20 -36.62 7.91
C CYS A 266 -1.05 -36.31 7.07
N TRP A 267 -1.77 -35.22 7.37
CA TRP A 267 -2.99 -34.83 6.66
C TRP A 267 -2.96 -33.36 6.23
N THR A 268 -3.34 -33.08 4.98
CA THR A 268 -3.32 -31.72 4.42
C THR A 268 -4.63 -31.34 3.73
N GLY A 269 -4.96 -30.06 3.72
CA GLY A 269 -6.12 -29.49 3.03
C GLY A 269 -7.35 -29.22 3.91
N GLY A 270 -7.38 -29.78 5.13
CA GLY A 270 -8.42 -29.58 6.15
C GLY A 270 -7.88 -28.92 7.42
N VAL A 271 -8.70 -28.95 8.46
CA VAL A 271 -8.45 -28.35 9.78
C VAL A 271 -8.51 -29.43 10.85
N PHE A 272 -7.50 -29.50 11.72
CA PHE A 272 -7.53 -30.32 12.93
C PHE A 272 -8.36 -29.59 13.99
N ASP A 273 -9.60 -30.01 14.19
CA ASP A 273 -10.59 -29.37 15.05
C ASP A 273 -10.62 -30.03 16.44
N PRO A 274 -10.22 -29.31 17.51
CA PRO A 274 -10.26 -29.84 18.88
C PRO A 274 -11.61 -29.67 19.58
N GLU A 275 -12.58 -28.97 18.98
CA GLU A 275 -13.87 -28.67 19.61
C GLU A 275 -14.95 -29.70 19.26
N THR A 276 -14.86 -30.33 18.09
CA THR A 276 -15.82 -31.32 17.60
C THR A 276 -15.15 -32.65 17.38
N THR A 277 -14.97 -33.46 18.42
CA THR A 277 -14.29 -34.77 18.34
C THR A 277 -15.25 -35.93 18.62
N TYR A 278 -14.88 -37.12 18.16
CA TYR A 278 -15.47 -38.40 18.53
C TYR A 278 -14.58 -39.07 19.58
N GLU A 279 -13.29 -39.19 19.28
CA GLU A 279 -12.25 -39.76 20.14
C GLU A 279 -10.98 -38.91 20.01
N GLY A 280 -10.01 -39.09 20.92
CA GLY A 280 -8.77 -38.33 20.86
C GLY A 280 -8.93 -36.83 21.15
N LYS A 281 -7.92 -36.06 20.73
CA LYS A 281 -7.79 -34.61 20.87
C LYS A 281 -8.30 -33.87 19.63
N TYR A 282 -8.26 -34.49 18.45
CA TYR A 282 -8.64 -33.86 17.20
C TYR A 282 -9.64 -34.69 16.39
N SER A 283 -10.45 -33.98 15.60
CA SER A 283 -11.04 -34.55 14.38
C SER A 283 -10.58 -33.74 13.18
N TYR A 284 -10.82 -34.26 11.98
CA TYR A 284 -10.41 -33.60 10.74
C TYR A 284 -11.59 -32.99 10.00
N GLN A 285 -11.61 -31.67 9.94
CA GLN A 285 -12.70 -30.88 9.37
C GLN A 285 -12.39 -30.42 7.94
N LEU A 286 -13.34 -30.64 7.04
CA LEU A 286 -13.39 -30.04 5.71
C LEU A 286 -14.60 -29.11 5.58
N LYS A 287 -14.37 -27.89 5.08
CA LYS A 287 -15.39 -26.85 4.85
C LYS A 287 -15.56 -26.56 3.36
N ASN A 288 -16.79 -26.30 2.91
CA ASN A 288 -17.12 -25.66 1.63
C ASN A 288 -16.25 -26.10 0.42
N SER A 289 -16.44 -27.33 -0.03
CA SER A 289 -15.72 -27.96 -1.16
C SER A 289 -14.21 -28.16 -0.96
N SER A 290 -13.68 -27.96 0.25
CA SER A 290 -12.27 -28.32 0.54
C SER A 290 -12.07 -29.82 0.46
N ASN A 291 -10.84 -30.20 0.09
CA ASN A 291 -10.42 -31.58 0.00
C ASN A 291 -9.24 -31.83 0.92
N GLY A 292 -9.29 -32.94 1.64
CA GLY A 292 -8.21 -33.44 2.46
C GLY A 292 -7.43 -34.55 1.75
N ARG A 293 -6.16 -34.72 2.10
CA ARG A 293 -5.37 -35.87 1.66
C ARG A 293 -4.38 -36.31 2.73
N PHE A 294 -4.21 -37.62 2.85
CA PHE A 294 -3.06 -38.20 3.54
C PHE A 294 -1.78 -37.89 2.74
N THR A 295 -0.71 -37.46 3.40
CA THR A 295 0.48 -36.93 2.71
C THR A 295 1.28 -38.03 2.02
N ASP A 296 1.40 -39.18 2.67
CA ASP A 296 2.24 -40.29 2.24
C ASP A 296 1.50 -41.30 1.37
N LEU A 297 2.28 -42.07 0.61
CA LEU A 297 1.77 -43.23 -0.13
C LEU A 297 1.82 -44.45 0.78
N ILE A 298 0.66 -45.07 0.95
CA ILE A 298 0.47 -46.25 1.79
C ILE A 298 0.79 -47.46 0.94
N LYS A 299 1.72 -48.31 1.38
CA LYS A 299 2.06 -49.54 0.66
C LYS A 299 0.89 -50.52 0.75
N ILE A 300 0.54 -51.14 -0.38
CA ILE A 300 -0.54 -52.12 -0.48
C ILE A 300 -0.10 -53.34 -1.29
N ASP A 301 -0.67 -54.49 -0.97
CA ASP A 301 -0.72 -55.69 -1.82
C ASP A 301 -2.08 -55.74 -2.54
N PRO A 302 -2.13 -55.70 -3.89
CA PRO A 302 -3.39 -55.66 -4.64
C PRO A 302 -4.18 -56.98 -4.56
N THR A 303 -3.62 -58.06 -4.00
CA THR A 303 -4.30 -59.34 -3.79
C THR A 303 -5.04 -59.43 -2.45
N HIS A 304 -4.74 -58.53 -1.51
CA HIS A 304 -5.41 -58.49 -0.21
C HIS A 304 -6.72 -57.68 -0.25
N PRO A 305 -7.80 -58.11 0.43
CA PRO A 305 -8.94 -57.25 0.72
C PRO A 305 -8.61 -56.19 1.78
N TYR A 306 -9.19 -55.00 1.64
CA TYR A 306 -9.01 -53.90 2.59
C TYR A 306 -10.32 -53.27 3.02
N LEU A 307 -10.41 -52.87 4.29
CA LEU A 307 -11.53 -52.15 4.86
C LEU A 307 -11.09 -50.76 5.33
N LEU A 308 -11.66 -49.71 4.73
CA LEU A 308 -11.62 -48.38 5.31
C LEU A 308 -12.86 -48.19 6.19
N LYS A 309 -12.67 -47.65 7.38
CA LYS A 309 -13.76 -47.29 8.30
C LYS A 309 -13.44 -45.99 9.02
N TRP A 310 -14.45 -45.17 9.28
CA TRP A 310 -14.28 -43.88 9.96
C TRP A 310 -15.59 -43.40 10.57
N GLN A 311 -15.49 -42.52 11.56
CA GLN A 311 -16.61 -41.73 12.05
C GLN A 311 -16.76 -40.47 11.23
N ALA A 312 -17.99 -40.15 10.83
CA ALA A 312 -18.30 -38.91 10.14
C ALA A 312 -19.45 -38.17 10.80
N LYS A 313 -19.37 -36.84 10.78
CA LYS A 313 -20.42 -35.92 11.22
C LYS A 313 -20.50 -34.75 10.26
N THR A 314 -21.69 -34.24 9.99
CA THR A 314 -21.89 -33.12 9.06
C THR A 314 -22.76 -32.01 9.64
N PHE A 315 -22.53 -30.79 9.15
CA PHE A 315 -23.38 -29.65 9.41
C PHE A 315 -23.46 -28.72 8.17
N PRO A 316 -24.66 -28.36 7.68
CA PRO A 316 -25.99 -28.83 8.09
C PRO A 316 -26.19 -30.35 7.92
N GLU A 317 -27.35 -30.86 8.34
CA GLU A 317 -27.66 -32.29 8.13
C GLU A 317 -27.82 -32.61 6.63
N GLY A 318 -27.53 -33.85 6.23
CA GLY A 318 -27.71 -34.33 4.85
C GLY A 318 -26.62 -33.88 3.87
N GLN A 319 -25.54 -33.23 4.37
CA GLN A 319 -24.40 -32.91 3.52
C GLN A 319 -23.72 -34.18 3.00
N LYS A 320 -23.33 -34.13 1.73
CA LYS A 320 -22.69 -35.26 1.06
C LYS A 320 -21.18 -35.06 0.97
N TYR A 321 -20.43 -36.07 1.36
CA TYR A 321 -18.98 -36.09 1.28
C TYR A 321 -18.52 -37.34 0.52
N SER A 322 -17.24 -37.43 0.18
CA SER A 322 -16.71 -38.64 -0.47
C SER A 322 -15.34 -39.00 0.09
N VAL A 323 -15.11 -40.31 0.22
CA VAL A 323 -13.79 -40.89 0.48
C VAL A 323 -13.32 -41.54 -0.80
N ILE A 324 -12.09 -41.22 -1.19
CA ILE A 324 -11.50 -41.59 -2.47
C ILE A 324 -10.14 -42.24 -2.20
N VAL A 325 -9.92 -43.42 -2.76
CA VAL A 325 -8.64 -44.12 -2.77
C VAL A 325 -8.07 -44.10 -4.19
N LYS A 326 -6.88 -43.51 -4.35
CA LYS A 326 -6.14 -43.50 -5.62
C LYS A 326 -4.97 -44.46 -5.54
N CYS A 327 -4.71 -45.19 -6.63
CA CYS A 327 -3.67 -46.22 -6.70
C CYS A 327 -2.46 -45.73 -7.49
N TYR A 328 -1.29 -46.28 -7.15
CA TYR A 328 -0.01 -45.99 -7.79
C TYR A 328 0.77 -47.29 -8.01
N ASP A 329 1.59 -47.33 -9.05
CA ASP A 329 2.48 -48.45 -9.35
C ASP A 329 3.77 -48.44 -8.50
N GLU A 330 4.70 -49.35 -8.81
CA GLU A 330 5.97 -49.50 -8.10
C GLU A 330 6.85 -48.25 -8.19
N GLU A 331 6.78 -47.55 -9.32
CA GLU A 331 7.45 -46.27 -9.61
C GLU A 331 6.69 -45.04 -9.05
N LYS A 332 5.64 -45.27 -8.25
CA LYS A 332 4.79 -44.23 -7.64
C LYS A 332 4.10 -43.34 -8.67
N GLN A 333 3.89 -43.83 -9.90
CA GLN A 333 3.08 -43.14 -10.90
C GLN A 333 1.60 -43.44 -10.69
N PRO A 334 0.72 -42.43 -10.86
CA PRO A 334 -0.71 -42.61 -10.65
C PRO A 334 -1.32 -43.55 -11.71
N LEU A 335 -2.04 -44.56 -11.24
CA LEU A 335 -2.82 -45.46 -12.08
C LEU A 335 -4.19 -44.83 -12.37
N TYR A 336 -4.25 -44.01 -13.41
CA TYR A 336 -5.49 -43.38 -13.85
C TYR A 336 -6.59 -44.42 -14.15
N TRP A 337 -7.85 -44.06 -13.92
CA TRP A 337 -9.03 -44.93 -14.11
C TRP A 337 -9.19 -46.10 -13.12
N SER A 338 -8.34 -46.19 -12.11
CA SER A 338 -8.40 -47.21 -11.06
C SER A 338 -8.94 -46.70 -9.71
N MET A 339 -9.50 -45.48 -9.68
CA MET A 339 -9.96 -44.80 -8.47
C MET A 339 -11.12 -45.54 -7.81
N LYS A 340 -11.06 -45.74 -6.49
CA LYS A 340 -12.14 -46.29 -5.66
C LYS A 340 -12.77 -45.18 -4.86
N TRP A 341 -14.08 -45.03 -4.90
CA TRP A 341 -14.74 -43.97 -4.16
C TRP A 341 -16.21 -44.28 -3.93
N MET A 342 -16.77 -43.68 -2.89
CA MET A 342 -18.21 -43.68 -2.63
C MET A 342 -18.64 -42.33 -2.08
N LYS A 343 -19.89 -41.96 -2.37
CA LYS A 343 -20.53 -40.77 -1.83
C LYS A 343 -21.38 -41.15 -0.63
N TYR A 344 -21.16 -40.47 0.48
CA TYR A 344 -21.86 -40.68 1.72
C TYR A 344 -22.75 -39.47 2.00
N GLU A 345 -23.88 -39.69 2.67
CA GLU A 345 -24.76 -38.63 3.16
C GLU A 345 -24.65 -38.59 4.69
N GLY A 346 -24.02 -37.55 5.23
CA GLY A 346 -23.76 -37.45 6.67
C GLY A 346 -24.93 -36.88 7.46
N CYS A 347 -24.89 -37.01 8.79
CA CYS A 347 -25.87 -36.43 9.70
C CYS A 347 -25.20 -35.65 10.84
N ARG A 348 -26.01 -35.03 11.69
CA ARG A 348 -25.53 -34.21 12.83
C ARG A 348 -24.94 -35.00 14.00
N SER A 349 -25.04 -36.33 13.97
CA SER A 349 -24.43 -37.22 14.96
C SER A 349 -23.27 -37.96 14.32
N TRP A 350 -22.30 -38.36 15.13
CA TRP A 350 -21.23 -39.24 14.67
C TRP A 350 -21.81 -40.55 14.17
N ARG A 351 -21.42 -40.95 12.96
CA ARG A 351 -21.83 -42.21 12.32
C ARG A 351 -20.60 -42.92 11.77
N LEU A 352 -20.54 -44.23 12.03
CA LEU A 352 -19.57 -45.11 11.39
C LEU A 352 -19.95 -45.31 9.92
N ASP A 353 -19.05 -44.94 9.02
CA ASP A 353 -19.13 -45.22 7.59
C ASP A 353 -17.93 -46.09 7.16
N THR A 354 -18.10 -46.86 6.09
CA THR A 354 -17.10 -47.84 5.64
C THR A 354 -16.99 -47.90 4.13
N LEU A 355 -15.79 -48.13 3.62
CA LEU A 355 -15.51 -48.47 2.22
C LEU A 355 -14.70 -49.77 2.17
N PHE A 356 -15.31 -50.83 1.63
CA PHE A 356 -14.64 -52.11 1.45
C PHE A 356 -14.07 -52.25 0.03
N ILE A 357 -12.82 -52.67 -0.08
CA ILE A 357 -12.11 -52.94 -1.33
C ILE A 357 -11.85 -54.45 -1.37
N ASP A 358 -12.69 -55.18 -2.11
CA ASP A 358 -12.63 -56.63 -2.27
C ASP A 358 -11.72 -57.05 -3.44
N THR A 359 -11.01 -58.17 -3.27
CA THR A 359 -10.17 -58.79 -4.31
C THR A 359 -10.81 -60.02 -4.96
N THR A 360 -11.93 -60.52 -4.43
CA THR A 360 -12.55 -61.79 -4.85
C THR A 360 -13.88 -61.64 -5.60
N GLY A 361 -14.41 -60.42 -5.73
CA GLY A 361 -15.50 -60.11 -6.65
C GLY A 361 -16.85 -60.71 -6.25
N PHE A 362 -17.17 -60.75 -4.96
CA PHE A 362 -18.36 -61.45 -4.50
C PHE A 362 -19.24 -60.58 -3.60
N PHE A 363 -19.94 -59.59 -4.17
CA PHE A 363 -21.29 -59.15 -3.75
C PHE A 363 -21.80 -58.09 -4.75
N ALA A 364 -22.69 -58.49 -5.67
CA ALA A 364 -23.44 -57.56 -6.51
C ALA A 364 -24.90 -57.50 -6.03
N GLU A 365 -25.14 -56.79 -4.93
CA GLU A 365 -26.48 -56.36 -4.57
C GLU A 365 -26.79 -55.03 -5.28
N LYS A 366 -28.05 -54.83 -5.66
CA LYS A 366 -28.48 -53.87 -6.70
C LYS A 366 -28.26 -52.38 -6.38
N ASP A 367 -27.78 -52.04 -5.18
CA ASP A 367 -27.74 -50.66 -4.67
C ASP A 367 -26.41 -50.29 -3.93
N LEU A 368 -25.28 -50.91 -4.28
CA LEU A 368 -23.96 -50.69 -3.64
C LEU A 368 -22.84 -50.28 -4.64
N PRO A 369 -21.75 -49.60 -4.18
CA PRO A 369 -20.85 -48.74 -4.99
C PRO A 369 -19.97 -49.47 -6.01
N ASP A 370 -19.22 -48.74 -6.85
CA ASP A 370 -18.30 -49.26 -7.89
C ASP A 370 -17.20 -50.17 -7.27
N TYR A 371 -17.53 -51.45 -7.07
CA TYR A 371 -16.65 -52.50 -6.56
C TYR A 371 -15.63 -52.87 -7.63
N ARG A 372 -14.39 -52.41 -7.46
CA ARG A 372 -13.27 -52.89 -8.27
C ARG A 372 -12.16 -53.37 -7.33
N PRO A 373 -11.45 -54.46 -7.66
CA PRO A 373 -10.20 -54.78 -6.99
C PRO A 373 -9.14 -53.71 -7.27
N PHE A 374 -8.06 -53.74 -6.50
CA PHE A 374 -6.86 -53.00 -6.89
C PHE A 374 -6.31 -53.55 -8.22
N PRO A 375 -5.79 -52.70 -9.13
CA PRO A 375 -5.07 -53.18 -10.31
C PRO A 375 -3.91 -54.09 -9.91
N GLU A 376 -3.63 -55.14 -10.69
CA GLU A 376 -2.54 -56.08 -10.41
C GLU A 376 -1.17 -55.42 -10.25
N ASN A 377 -0.94 -54.30 -10.94
CA ASN A 377 0.29 -53.52 -10.87
C ASN A 377 0.28 -52.41 -9.79
N ALA A 378 -0.79 -52.26 -9.01
CA ALA A 378 -0.81 -51.31 -7.90
C ALA A 378 0.12 -51.78 -6.76
N ARG A 379 0.90 -50.85 -6.21
CA ARG A 379 1.79 -51.09 -5.05
C ARG A 379 1.59 -50.08 -3.93
N TYR A 380 0.99 -48.94 -4.23
CA TYR A 380 0.65 -47.94 -3.24
C TYR A 380 -0.75 -47.37 -3.43
N ALA A 381 -1.31 -46.87 -2.33
CA ALA A 381 -2.57 -46.14 -2.27
C ALA A 381 -2.37 -44.77 -1.63
N SER A 382 -3.27 -43.83 -1.94
CA SER A 382 -3.42 -42.57 -1.21
C SER A 382 -4.89 -42.31 -0.92
N ILE A 383 -5.17 -41.75 0.26
CA ILE A 383 -6.52 -41.45 0.72
C ILE A 383 -6.80 -39.96 0.54
N HIS A 384 -7.92 -39.67 -0.11
CA HIS A 384 -8.41 -38.32 -0.36
C HIS A 384 -9.83 -38.22 0.21
N LEU A 385 -10.09 -37.12 0.89
CA LEU A 385 -11.38 -36.78 1.48
C LEU A 385 -11.92 -35.58 0.72
N SER A 386 -13.19 -35.62 0.32
CA SER A 386 -13.85 -34.53 -0.38
C SER A 386 -15.04 -34.03 0.43
N GLY A 387 -14.96 -32.76 0.82
CA GLY A 387 -16.00 -32.08 1.60
C GLY A 387 -17.23 -31.72 0.75
N PRO A 388 -18.35 -31.39 1.42
CA PRO A 388 -19.58 -31.02 0.72
C PRO A 388 -19.46 -29.67 0.00
N PRO A 389 -20.26 -29.43 -1.06
CA PRO A 389 -20.27 -28.15 -1.77
C PRO A 389 -20.48 -26.92 -0.86
N ALA A 390 -21.29 -27.08 0.18
CA ALA A 390 -21.53 -26.09 1.22
C ALA A 390 -21.64 -26.78 2.58
N GLY A 391 -21.19 -26.11 3.65
CA GLY A 391 -21.18 -26.66 5.01
C GLY A 391 -19.90 -27.42 5.32
N ASP A 392 -19.96 -28.18 6.41
CA ASP A 392 -18.81 -28.79 7.07
C ASP A 392 -19.01 -30.31 7.21
N VAL A 393 -17.92 -31.06 7.09
CA VAL A 393 -17.82 -32.48 7.47
C VAL A 393 -16.62 -32.66 8.37
N TRP A 394 -16.79 -33.47 9.42
CA TRP A 394 -15.73 -33.91 10.31
C TRP A 394 -15.53 -35.40 10.15
N PHE A 395 -14.27 -35.82 10.16
CA PHE A 395 -13.83 -37.21 10.14
C PHE A 395 -13.05 -37.50 11.42
N ASP A 396 -13.24 -38.68 11.98
CA ASP A 396 -12.52 -39.13 13.18
C ASP A 396 -12.43 -40.68 13.19
N ASP A 397 -11.56 -41.27 14.01
CA ASP A 397 -11.29 -42.72 14.09
C ASP A 397 -11.16 -43.40 12.70
N PHE A 398 -10.40 -42.78 11.81
CA PHE A 398 -10.19 -43.19 10.43
C PHE A 398 -9.14 -44.31 10.33
N GLN A 399 -9.56 -45.50 9.93
CA GLN A 399 -8.70 -46.67 9.81
C GLN A 399 -8.69 -47.19 8.37
N PHE A 400 -7.53 -47.69 7.92
CA PHE A 400 -7.36 -48.38 6.66
C PHE A 400 -6.73 -49.75 6.94
N VAL A 401 -7.59 -50.75 7.08
CA VAL A 401 -7.21 -52.08 7.58
C VAL A 401 -6.95 -53.03 6.43
N ASP A 402 -5.81 -53.71 6.44
CA ASP A 402 -5.57 -54.91 5.63
C ASP A 402 -6.27 -56.08 6.32
N GLU A 403 -7.31 -56.62 5.69
CA GLU A 403 -8.15 -57.66 6.30
C GLU A 403 -7.44 -59.02 6.38
N MET A 404 -6.33 -59.21 5.65
CA MET A 404 -5.52 -60.43 5.76
C MET A 404 -4.64 -60.43 7.01
N SER A 405 -4.03 -59.29 7.31
CA SER A 405 -3.09 -59.14 8.44
C SER A 405 -3.76 -58.59 9.70
N GLY A 406 -4.89 -57.90 9.56
CA GLY A 406 -5.56 -57.14 10.63
C GLY A 406 -4.85 -55.82 10.97
N GLU A 407 -3.82 -55.43 10.21
CA GLU A 407 -3.02 -54.24 10.45
C GLU A 407 -3.74 -52.98 9.94
N ASN A 408 -3.80 -51.92 10.76
CA ASN A 408 -4.20 -50.60 10.29
C ASN A 408 -2.98 -49.90 9.66
N LEU A 409 -3.09 -49.57 8.38
CA LEU A 409 -2.01 -49.00 7.57
C LEU A 409 -1.87 -47.48 7.71
N LEU A 410 -2.72 -46.83 8.52
CA LEU A 410 -2.61 -45.42 8.85
C LEU A 410 -2.01 -45.21 10.25
N PRO A 411 -1.14 -44.20 10.43
CA PRO A 411 -0.75 -43.76 11.77
C PRO A 411 -1.97 -43.15 12.46
N HIS A 412 -2.33 -43.67 13.64
CA HIS A 412 -3.39 -43.22 14.56
C HIS A 412 -4.64 -42.58 13.89
N GLY A 413 -5.74 -43.32 13.85
CA GLY A 413 -6.93 -42.95 13.05
C GLY A 413 -7.69 -41.69 13.50
N ASP A 414 -7.43 -41.20 14.70
CA ASP A 414 -7.99 -40.00 15.31
C ASP A 414 -7.31 -38.69 14.86
N PHE A 415 -6.53 -38.74 13.76
CA PHE A 415 -5.86 -37.56 13.17
C PHE A 415 -4.86 -36.87 14.11
N GLU A 416 -4.46 -37.53 15.19
CA GLU A 416 -3.43 -37.04 16.11
C GLU A 416 -2.11 -36.82 15.38
N GLN A 417 -1.42 -35.75 15.77
CA GLN A 417 -0.13 -35.40 15.21
C GLN A 417 0.89 -35.39 16.34
N ASP A 418 2.03 -36.06 16.15
CA ASP A 418 3.12 -35.96 17.10
C ASP A 418 3.71 -34.55 17.00
N ILE A 419 3.45 -33.75 18.03
CA ILE A 419 3.95 -32.39 18.10
C ILE A 419 5.47 -32.37 17.97
N ASP A 420 6.20 -33.37 18.44
CA ASP A 420 7.66 -33.42 18.42
C ASP A 420 8.22 -33.62 17.01
N GLU A 421 7.49 -34.28 16.12
CA GLU A 421 7.86 -34.47 14.71
C GLU A 421 7.60 -33.23 13.84
N LEU A 422 6.81 -32.26 14.31
CA LEU A 422 6.54 -31.02 13.57
C LEU A 422 7.83 -30.20 13.36
N ASP A 423 8.12 -29.90 12.10
CA ASP A 423 9.27 -29.08 11.69
C ASP A 423 8.95 -28.22 10.45
N ILE A 424 9.70 -27.12 10.25
CA ILE A 424 9.59 -26.24 9.08
C ILE A 424 10.99 -25.94 8.55
N GLU A 425 11.25 -26.38 7.32
CA GLU A 425 12.41 -25.93 6.55
C GLU A 425 12.04 -24.66 5.77
N ILE A 426 12.90 -23.65 5.82
CA ILE A 426 12.69 -22.36 5.14
C ILE A 426 13.85 -22.09 4.20
N ASP A 427 13.52 -21.74 2.96
CA ASP A 427 14.49 -21.33 1.94
C ASP A 427 14.28 -19.84 1.60
N PHE A 428 15.30 -19.05 1.92
CA PHE A 428 15.35 -17.60 1.71
C PHE A 428 16.06 -17.20 0.41
N SER A 429 16.55 -18.13 -0.41
CA SER A 429 17.46 -17.82 -1.54
C SER A 429 16.91 -16.75 -2.48
N ASP A 430 15.67 -16.92 -2.97
CA ASP A 430 15.02 -15.95 -3.86
C ASP A 430 14.76 -14.61 -3.13
N PHE A 431 14.40 -14.67 -1.84
CA PHE A 431 14.13 -13.48 -1.02
C PHE A 431 15.41 -12.67 -0.79
N ASP A 432 16.54 -13.33 -0.53
CA ASP A 432 17.81 -12.69 -0.23
C ASP A 432 18.35 -11.92 -1.42
N GLU A 433 18.24 -12.49 -2.63
CA GLU A 433 18.64 -11.81 -3.86
C GLU A 433 17.91 -10.46 -4.02
N VAL A 434 16.59 -10.47 -3.88
CA VAL A 434 15.80 -9.23 -4.01
C VAL A 434 15.92 -8.31 -2.79
N ALA A 435 16.12 -8.85 -1.59
CA ALA A 435 16.28 -8.06 -0.37
C ALA A 435 17.61 -7.29 -0.39
N ARG A 436 18.71 -7.90 -0.84
CA ARG A 436 19.99 -7.21 -1.04
C ARG A 436 19.84 -6.02 -1.99
N LYS A 437 19.20 -6.24 -3.13
CA LYS A 437 18.94 -5.18 -4.10
C LYS A 437 18.03 -4.07 -3.52
N TYR A 438 16.88 -4.42 -2.97
CA TYR A 438 15.86 -3.43 -2.64
C TYR A 438 16.00 -2.81 -1.23
N LEU A 439 16.52 -3.55 -0.24
CA LEU A 439 16.74 -3.03 1.11
C LEU A 439 18.12 -2.38 1.28
N ASP A 440 19.17 -2.93 0.67
CA ASP A 440 20.54 -2.42 0.81
C ASP A 440 20.85 -1.37 -0.27
N GLU A 441 20.66 -1.69 -1.56
CA GLU A 441 21.04 -0.76 -2.65
C GLU A 441 19.99 0.33 -2.93
N PHE A 442 18.69 -0.01 -2.85
CA PHE A 442 17.62 0.98 -3.04
C PHE A 442 17.25 1.69 -1.75
N GLY A 443 17.58 1.09 -0.60
CA GLY A 443 17.39 1.74 0.68
C GLY A 443 15.94 1.79 1.16
N PHE A 444 15.08 0.86 0.73
CA PHE A 444 13.71 0.81 1.23
C PHE A 444 13.68 0.74 2.77
N SER A 445 12.89 1.62 3.37
CA SER A 445 12.81 1.89 4.80
C SER A 445 11.70 1.08 5.50
N GLY A 446 10.87 0.39 4.72
CA GLY A 446 9.76 -0.40 5.21
C GLY A 446 9.34 -1.49 4.22
N PHE A 447 8.90 -2.64 4.75
CA PHE A 447 8.13 -3.61 3.98
C PHE A 447 7.14 -4.36 4.88
N ARG A 448 5.97 -4.68 4.33
CA ARG A 448 4.96 -5.48 4.99
C ARG A 448 5.37 -6.95 4.93
N PHE A 449 5.48 -7.58 6.09
CA PHE A 449 5.74 -9.02 6.17
C PHE A 449 4.43 -9.77 6.45
N GLY A 450 4.07 -10.68 5.55
CA GLY A 450 2.91 -11.55 5.71
C GLY A 450 3.19 -12.68 6.69
N VAL A 451 2.35 -12.84 7.70
CA VAL A 451 2.43 -13.96 8.66
C VAL A 451 1.44 -15.04 8.27
N PRO A 452 1.90 -16.23 7.85
CA PRO A 452 1.01 -17.34 7.55
C PRO A 452 0.21 -17.79 8.77
N GLY A 453 -1.04 -18.18 8.54
CA GLY A 453 -1.90 -18.72 9.60
C GLY A 453 -2.53 -17.68 10.52
N LEU A 454 -2.38 -16.39 10.23
CA LEU A 454 -3.25 -15.34 10.76
C LEU A 454 -4.39 -15.07 9.78
N ALA A 455 -5.59 -14.79 10.30
CA ALA A 455 -6.79 -14.48 9.52
C ALA A 455 -7.39 -13.15 9.97
N LYS A 456 -8.15 -12.47 9.11
CA LYS A 456 -8.65 -11.12 9.42
C LYS A 456 -9.83 -11.08 10.40
N LYS A 457 -10.73 -12.06 10.34
CA LYS A 457 -12.04 -12.04 11.03
C LYS A 457 -12.45 -13.39 11.65
N SER A 458 -11.55 -14.34 11.70
CA SER A 458 -11.80 -15.70 12.21
C SER A 458 -10.55 -16.25 12.88
N LYS A 459 -10.67 -17.31 13.68
CA LYS A 459 -9.50 -18.01 14.22
C LYS A 459 -8.52 -18.32 13.07
N GLY A 460 -7.25 -17.98 13.29
CA GLY A 460 -6.17 -18.30 12.35
C GLY A 460 -5.96 -19.81 12.25
N VAL A 461 -5.52 -20.29 11.09
CA VAL A 461 -5.21 -21.71 10.87
C VAL A 461 -3.86 -21.82 10.17
N LEU A 462 -2.89 -22.47 10.81
CA LEU A 462 -1.57 -22.73 10.24
C LEU A 462 -1.40 -24.22 9.98
N ASN A 463 -1.29 -24.61 8.71
CA ASN A 463 -1.14 -26.01 8.29
C ASN A 463 -2.16 -26.97 8.93
N GLY A 464 -3.41 -26.52 9.02
CA GLY A 464 -4.53 -27.28 9.58
C GLY A 464 -4.77 -27.03 11.07
N PHE A 465 -3.78 -26.55 11.83
CA PHE A 465 -3.95 -26.31 13.26
C PHE A 465 -4.57 -24.95 13.55
N VAL A 466 -5.58 -24.93 14.42
CA VAL A 466 -6.29 -23.72 14.83
C VAL A 466 -5.44 -22.92 15.83
N SER A 467 -5.50 -21.58 15.72
CA SER A 467 -4.86 -20.65 16.64
C SER A 467 -5.17 -20.99 18.11
N GLY A 468 -4.13 -20.96 18.95
CA GLY A 468 -4.19 -21.30 20.37
C GLY A 468 -3.78 -22.74 20.71
N THR A 469 -3.79 -23.67 19.74
CA THR A 469 -3.31 -25.05 19.96
C THR A 469 -1.78 -25.10 20.16
N PRO A 470 -1.24 -26.07 20.93
CA PRO A 470 0.20 -26.25 21.10
C PRO A 470 0.97 -26.38 19.76
N GLU A 471 0.39 -27.08 18.80
CA GLU A 471 0.91 -27.35 17.47
C GLU A 471 0.98 -26.06 16.64
N TYR A 472 -0.08 -25.25 16.66
CA TYR A 472 -0.08 -23.92 16.05
C TYR A 472 1.03 -23.04 16.63
N LYS A 473 1.17 -23.01 17.96
CA LYS A 473 2.22 -22.23 18.64
C LYS A 473 3.62 -22.72 18.26
N LYS A 474 3.85 -24.03 18.19
CA LYS A 474 5.13 -24.63 17.75
C LYS A 474 5.44 -24.24 16.31
N LEU A 475 4.49 -24.38 15.38
CA LEU A 475 4.66 -24.02 13.96
C LEU A 475 4.90 -22.51 13.77
N MET A 476 4.20 -21.65 14.51
CA MET A 476 4.45 -20.21 14.51
C MET A 476 5.88 -19.89 14.94
N LYS A 477 6.37 -20.54 16.00
CA LYS A 477 7.76 -20.39 16.47
C LYS A 477 8.78 -20.90 15.45
N LEU A 478 8.56 -22.10 14.90
CA LEU A 478 9.42 -22.69 13.87
C LEU A 478 9.50 -21.83 12.60
N TYR A 479 8.45 -21.07 12.28
CA TYR A 479 8.46 -20.16 11.15
C TYR A 479 9.07 -18.79 11.49
N LEU A 480 8.54 -18.10 12.51
CA LEU A 480 8.88 -16.70 12.76
C LEU A 480 10.25 -16.52 13.42
N LYS A 481 10.72 -17.46 14.22
CA LYS A 481 12.03 -17.34 14.88
C LYS A 481 13.18 -17.37 13.86
N PRO A 482 13.26 -18.33 12.92
CA PRO A 482 14.27 -18.26 11.85
C PRO A 482 14.14 -17.03 10.97
N VAL A 483 12.91 -16.58 10.63
CA VAL A 483 12.71 -15.32 9.90
C VAL A 483 13.31 -14.14 10.66
N GLN A 484 13.02 -14.00 11.95
CA GLN A 484 13.57 -12.93 12.78
C GLN A 484 15.10 -12.96 12.81
N ASP A 485 15.69 -14.13 13.03
CA ASP A 485 17.14 -14.28 13.15
C ASP A 485 17.82 -14.04 11.81
N HIS A 486 17.20 -14.45 10.70
CA HIS A 486 17.67 -14.18 9.34
C HIS A 486 17.64 -12.69 9.00
N LEU A 487 16.54 -12.00 9.30
CA LEU A 487 16.45 -10.55 9.14
C LEU A 487 17.47 -9.82 10.03
N GLU A 488 17.71 -10.29 11.25
CA GLU A 488 18.71 -9.70 12.16
C GLU A 488 20.13 -9.87 11.63
N GLN A 489 20.50 -11.07 11.20
CA GLN A 489 21.83 -11.39 10.64
C GLN A 489 22.18 -10.56 9.42
N ASN A 490 21.18 -10.20 8.60
CA ASN A 490 21.36 -9.41 7.39
C ASN A 490 21.21 -7.89 7.63
N GLY A 491 20.87 -7.44 8.84
CA GLY A 491 20.66 -6.02 9.15
C GLY A 491 19.33 -5.45 8.62
N TRP A 492 18.36 -6.33 8.32
CA TRP A 492 17.04 -5.96 7.82
C TRP A 492 15.96 -5.88 8.91
N LEU A 493 16.24 -6.42 10.10
CA LEU A 493 15.33 -6.38 11.24
C LEU A 493 14.95 -4.94 11.62
N GLY A 494 13.66 -4.71 11.83
CA GLY A 494 13.06 -3.40 12.10
C GLY A 494 12.62 -2.65 10.82
N LYS A 495 13.04 -3.08 9.63
CA LYS A 495 12.47 -2.62 8.35
C LYS A 495 11.13 -3.30 8.06
N GLU A 496 10.95 -4.54 8.52
CA GLU A 496 9.67 -5.23 8.40
C GLU A 496 8.61 -4.60 9.30
N TYR A 497 7.34 -4.81 8.94
CA TYR A 497 6.22 -4.59 9.84
C TYR A 497 5.10 -5.59 9.54
N LEU A 498 4.55 -6.20 10.60
CA LEU A 498 3.57 -7.27 10.53
C LEU A 498 2.16 -6.67 10.60
N TYR A 499 1.71 -6.15 9.46
CA TYR A 499 0.37 -5.61 9.28
C TYR A 499 -0.59 -6.71 8.80
N TRP A 500 -1.37 -7.31 9.70
CA TRP A 500 -2.27 -8.43 9.36
C TRP A 500 -3.76 -8.17 9.68
N ALA A 501 -4.04 -7.37 10.71
CA ALA A 501 -5.38 -6.88 11.03
C ALA A 501 -5.53 -5.43 10.57
N ASP A 502 -6.68 -5.11 9.96
CA ASP A 502 -6.97 -3.81 9.36
C ASP A 502 -8.22 -3.21 9.99
N GLU A 503 -8.09 -2.04 10.61
CA GLU A 503 -9.15 -1.29 11.31
C GLU A 503 -10.10 -2.21 12.12
N PRO A 504 -9.58 -3.02 13.05
CA PRO A 504 -10.43 -3.96 13.79
C PRO A 504 -11.41 -3.20 14.69
N ASP A 505 -12.68 -3.61 14.69
CA ASP A 505 -13.62 -3.13 15.72
C ASP A 505 -13.22 -3.63 17.12
N HIS A 506 -13.60 -2.91 18.18
CA HIS A 506 -13.31 -3.28 19.58
C HIS A 506 -13.70 -4.72 19.93
N GLU A 507 -14.77 -5.27 19.34
CA GLU A 507 -15.19 -6.67 19.55
C GLU A 507 -14.15 -7.69 19.06
N HIS A 508 -13.33 -7.32 18.07
CA HIS A 508 -12.28 -8.15 17.51
C HIS A 508 -10.93 -7.99 18.25
N TYR A 509 -10.80 -7.07 19.20
CA TYR A 509 -9.52 -6.80 19.87
C TYR A 509 -8.94 -7.99 20.60
N LYS A 510 -9.79 -8.82 21.23
CA LYS A 510 -9.33 -10.05 21.88
C LYS A 510 -8.62 -10.96 20.87
N PHE A 511 -9.26 -11.17 19.71
CA PHE A 511 -8.71 -11.98 18.63
C PHE A 511 -7.42 -11.39 18.05
N VAL A 512 -7.38 -10.07 17.81
CA VAL A 512 -6.17 -9.42 17.30
C VAL A 512 -5.04 -9.50 18.32
N ARG A 513 -5.30 -9.30 19.61
CA ARG A 513 -4.30 -9.47 20.66
C ARG A 513 -3.72 -10.87 20.69
N GLU A 514 -4.56 -11.90 20.65
CA GLU A 514 -4.08 -13.30 20.64
C GLU A 514 -3.08 -13.53 19.49
N GLY A 515 -3.34 -12.96 18.30
CA GLY A 515 -2.39 -13.00 17.19
C GLY A 515 -1.11 -12.19 17.41
N MET A 516 -1.21 -10.99 18.00
CA MET A 516 -0.03 -10.17 18.34
C MET A 516 0.85 -10.84 19.41
N GLU A 517 0.24 -11.47 20.41
CA GLU A 517 0.92 -12.23 21.45
C GLU A 517 1.55 -13.50 20.88
N ALA A 518 0.86 -14.23 19.98
CA ALA A 518 1.44 -15.37 19.29
C ALA A 518 2.68 -14.99 18.47
N ILE A 519 2.66 -13.83 17.79
CA ILE A 519 3.84 -13.28 17.12
C ILE A 519 4.95 -12.99 18.14
N TYR A 520 4.62 -12.34 19.27
CA TYR A 520 5.60 -11.99 20.30
C TYR A 520 6.25 -13.22 20.95
N GLU A 521 5.44 -14.22 21.32
CA GLU A 521 5.90 -15.51 21.88
C GLU A 521 6.85 -16.24 20.92
N ALA A 522 6.55 -16.19 19.61
CA ALA A 522 7.35 -16.85 18.58
C ALA A 522 8.64 -16.08 18.24
N ALA A 523 8.55 -14.76 18.07
CA ALA A 523 9.62 -13.90 17.58
C ALA A 523 9.45 -12.46 18.14
N PRO A 524 9.96 -12.18 19.35
CA PRO A 524 9.65 -10.95 20.07
C PRO A 524 10.21 -9.67 19.45
N LYS A 525 11.25 -9.76 18.60
CA LYS A 525 11.88 -8.61 17.96
C LYS A 525 11.19 -8.17 16.66
N LEU A 526 10.29 -8.97 16.11
CA LEU A 526 9.54 -8.59 14.90
C LEU A 526 8.56 -7.45 15.22
N THR A 527 8.46 -6.50 14.30
CA THR A 527 7.68 -5.28 14.48
C THR A 527 6.18 -5.51 14.22
N ARG A 528 5.32 -5.47 15.25
CA ARG A 528 3.85 -5.56 15.09
C ARG A 528 3.25 -4.20 14.73
N PHE A 529 2.25 -4.22 13.84
CA PHE A 529 1.67 -3.02 13.24
C PHE A 529 0.13 -3.10 13.21
N ILE A 530 -0.54 -1.98 13.52
CA ILE A 530 -2.01 -1.90 13.50
C ILE A 530 -2.53 -0.60 12.91
N THR A 531 -3.54 -0.68 12.03
CA THR A 531 -4.34 0.46 11.54
C THR A 531 -5.56 0.69 12.43
N GLU A 532 -5.37 1.09 13.67
CA GLU A 532 -6.46 1.44 14.60
C GLU A 532 -6.56 2.96 14.76
N ASN A 533 -7.76 3.52 14.70
CA ASN A 533 -8.03 4.95 14.72
C ASN A 533 -7.98 5.57 16.13
N ASN A 534 -8.28 4.79 17.17
CA ASN A 534 -8.22 5.27 18.54
C ASN A 534 -7.55 4.26 19.49
N PRO A 535 -6.29 3.87 19.23
CA PRO A 535 -5.73 2.72 19.90
C PRO A 535 -5.48 3.04 21.38
N GLY A 536 -6.12 2.26 22.26
CA GLY A 536 -5.93 2.34 23.71
C GLY A 536 -4.88 1.35 24.23
N PRO A 537 -4.71 1.27 25.56
CA PRO A 537 -3.84 0.27 26.19
C PRO A 537 -4.17 -1.16 25.76
N GLU A 538 -5.44 -1.44 25.49
CA GLU A 538 -5.97 -2.70 25.01
C GLU A 538 -5.53 -3.07 23.59
N ILE A 539 -4.61 -2.37 22.95
CA ILE A 539 -3.93 -2.90 21.74
C ILE A 539 -2.50 -2.37 21.59
N MET A 540 -2.21 -1.17 22.11
CA MET A 540 -0.88 -0.57 22.03
C MET A 540 0.15 -1.19 22.97
N ASP A 541 -0.29 -1.88 24.02
CA ASP A 541 0.62 -2.61 24.92
C ASP A 541 1.29 -3.81 24.23
N VAL A 542 0.64 -4.40 23.22
CA VAL A 542 1.13 -5.54 22.42
C VAL A 542 1.57 -5.16 21.00
N THR A 543 1.59 -3.87 20.65
CA THR A 543 1.92 -3.38 19.29
C THR A 543 3.05 -2.37 19.30
N GLU A 544 4.00 -2.46 18.35
CA GLU A 544 5.12 -1.51 18.24
C GLU A 544 4.77 -0.24 17.45
N ILE A 545 3.96 -0.38 16.40
CA ILE A 545 3.57 0.72 15.51
C ILE A 545 2.05 0.84 15.43
N GLY A 546 1.53 1.98 15.88
CA GLY A 546 0.14 2.40 15.63
C GLY A 546 0.05 3.28 14.39
N CYS A 547 -0.93 3.06 13.53
CA CYS A 547 -1.11 3.81 12.28
C CYS A 547 -2.58 4.24 12.08
N PRO A 548 -3.08 5.23 12.84
CA PRO A 548 -4.42 5.80 12.64
C PRO A 548 -4.53 6.62 11.35
N VAL A 549 -5.76 6.86 10.89
CA VAL A 549 -6.01 7.91 9.89
C VAL A 549 -5.50 9.23 10.45
N LEU A 550 -4.77 10.01 9.64
CA LEU A 550 -4.16 11.27 10.10
C LEU A 550 -5.15 12.19 10.82
N TYR A 551 -6.40 12.26 10.35
CA TYR A 551 -7.46 13.06 10.95
C TYR A 551 -7.88 12.61 12.36
N GLN A 552 -7.76 11.31 12.66
CA GLN A 552 -8.12 10.71 13.95
C GLN A 552 -6.98 10.77 14.97
N ILE A 553 -5.80 11.29 14.58
CA ILE A 553 -4.67 11.39 15.48
C ILE A 553 -5.01 12.26 16.69
N ASN A 554 -4.72 11.71 17.87
CA ASN A 554 -4.70 12.44 19.12
C ASN A 554 -3.23 12.68 19.53
N PRO A 555 -2.71 13.91 19.44
CA PRO A 555 -1.31 14.23 19.74
C PRO A 555 -0.89 13.90 21.19
N GLU A 556 -1.81 14.00 22.15
CA GLU A 556 -1.52 13.68 23.56
C GLU A 556 -1.28 12.18 23.73
N LYS A 557 -2.10 11.34 23.09
CA LYS A 557 -1.92 9.89 23.08
C LYS A 557 -0.64 9.48 22.36
N VAL A 558 -0.33 10.11 21.22
CA VAL A 558 0.94 9.85 20.51
C VAL A 558 2.11 10.15 21.44
N LYS A 559 2.11 11.31 22.11
CA LYS A 559 3.16 11.67 23.07
C LYS A 559 3.27 10.67 24.23
N GLU A 560 2.15 10.26 24.81
CA GLU A 560 2.10 9.29 25.90
C GLU A 560 2.73 7.96 25.49
N TRP A 561 2.28 7.39 24.38
CA TRP A 561 2.72 6.07 23.91
C TRP A 561 4.15 6.10 23.34
N SER A 562 4.55 7.20 22.69
CA SER A 562 5.95 7.40 22.30
C SER A 562 6.88 7.49 23.49
N GLY A 563 6.44 8.07 24.61
CA GLY A 563 7.17 8.02 25.89
C GLY A 563 7.36 6.61 26.44
N LYS A 564 6.52 5.65 26.02
CA LYS A 564 6.63 4.21 26.35
C LYS A 564 7.32 3.39 25.25
N GLY A 565 7.98 4.05 24.29
CA GLY A 565 8.74 3.40 23.21
C GLY A 565 7.91 2.96 22.00
N ARG A 566 6.64 3.36 21.90
CA ARG A 566 5.80 3.07 20.71
C ARG A 566 6.02 4.11 19.61
N LYS A 567 5.90 3.68 18.36
CA LYS A 567 6.02 4.55 17.18
C LYS A 567 4.65 4.76 16.57
N PHE A 568 4.45 5.93 15.96
CA PHE A 568 3.23 6.24 15.23
C PHE A 568 3.52 6.54 13.78
N TRP A 569 2.73 5.92 12.92
CA TRP A 569 2.60 6.27 11.52
C TRP A 569 1.25 6.94 11.31
N SER A 570 1.03 7.47 10.12
CA SER A 570 -0.31 7.88 9.68
C SER A 570 -0.60 7.38 8.29
N TYR A 571 -1.88 7.26 7.96
CA TYR A 571 -2.32 7.09 6.59
C TYR A 571 -3.41 8.09 6.23
N LEU A 572 -3.56 8.27 4.92
CA LEU A 572 -4.65 9.00 4.31
C LEU A 572 -5.55 8.01 3.58
N MET A 573 -6.84 8.33 3.51
CA MET A 573 -7.83 7.55 2.78
C MET A 573 -8.88 8.48 2.15
N CYS A 574 -9.92 7.89 1.56
CA CYS A 574 -11.05 8.60 0.95
C CYS A 574 -11.85 9.53 1.91
N TRP A 575 -11.56 9.49 3.21
CA TRP A 575 -12.15 10.33 4.24
C TRP A 575 -11.09 10.70 5.30
N PRO A 576 -11.20 11.90 5.92
CA PRO A 576 -12.14 12.98 5.61
C PRO A 576 -11.82 13.71 4.30
N LYS A 577 -12.82 14.42 3.78
CA LYS A 577 -12.69 15.26 2.58
C LYS A 577 -12.27 16.69 2.95
N GLU A 578 -12.07 17.54 1.96
CA GLU A 578 -11.75 18.97 2.14
C GLU A 578 -12.70 19.60 3.18
N PRO A 579 -12.21 20.40 4.15
CA PRO A 579 -10.89 21.06 4.21
C PRO A 579 -9.70 20.19 4.67
N HIS A 580 -9.93 18.93 5.01
CA HIS A 580 -8.91 18.04 5.56
C HIS A 580 -8.02 17.41 4.50
N LEU A 581 -6.81 17.02 4.90
CA LEU A 581 -5.85 16.32 4.05
C LEU A 581 -6.42 15.01 3.51
N ASN A 582 -6.19 14.77 2.23
CA ASN A 582 -6.60 13.57 1.49
C ASN A 582 -5.71 13.42 0.25
N LEU A 583 -5.83 12.28 -0.44
CA LEU A 583 -4.99 11.92 -1.60
C LEU A 583 -5.50 12.46 -2.95
N PHE A 584 -6.60 13.23 -2.98
CA PHE A 584 -7.34 13.43 -4.22
C PHE A 584 -6.69 14.38 -5.23
N ILE A 585 -6.91 14.08 -6.51
CA ILE A 585 -6.48 14.90 -7.65
C ILE A 585 -7.17 16.26 -7.68
N ASP A 586 -8.41 16.36 -7.20
CA ASP A 586 -9.15 17.62 -7.16
C ASP A 586 -8.96 18.42 -5.86
N SER A 587 -8.09 17.96 -4.95
CA SER A 587 -7.68 18.71 -3.75
C SER A 587 -6.49 19.65 -3.99
N TYR A 588 -6.21 20.55 -3.05
CA TYR A 588 -5.04 21.44 -3.12
C TYR A 588 -3.73 20.65 -3.19
N ALA A 589 -2.81 21.07 -4.07
CA ALA A 589 -1.51 20.43 -4.27
C ALA A 589 -0.69 20.32 -2.97
N ILE A 590 -0.69 21.40 -2.18
CA ILE A 590 0.02 21.53 -0.90
C ILE A 590 -0.31 20.44 0.12
N ASN A 591 -1.45 19.75 -0.03
CA ASN A 591 -1.87 18.71 0.90
C ASN A 591 -0.79 17.63 1.07
N MET A 592 -0.15 17.16 -0.01
CA MET A 592 0.87 16.10 0.09
C MET A 592 2.10 16.54 0.87
N ARG A 593 2.54 17.79 0.71
CA ARG A 593 3.67 18.36 1.45
C ARG A 593 3.32 18.58 2.92
N MET A 594 2.14 19.16 3.19
CA MET A 594 1.66 19.44 4.54
C MET A 594 1.47 18.17 5.38
N TRP A 595 1.20 17.02 4.76
CA TRP A 595 1.14 15.74 5.47
C TRP A 595 2.41 15.47 6.27
N LEU A 596 3.60 15.76 5.72
CA LEU A 596 4.87 15.54 6.40
C LEU A 596 5.15 16.60 7.48
N TRP A 597 4.71 17.83 7.28
CA TRP A 597 4.81 18.90 8.30
C TRP A 597 3.95 18.58 9.52
N ILE A 598 2.73 18.09 9.31
CA ILE A 598 1.86 17.58 10.38
C ILE A 598 2.49 16.35 11.04
N SER A 599 3.09 15.47 10.25
CA SER A 599 3.78 14.29 10.77
C SER A 599 4.91 14.68 11.71
N TYR A 600 5.73 15.68 11.36
CA TYR A 600 6.74 16.23 12.26
C TYR A 600 6.10 16.85 13.52
N LYS A 601 5.09 17.73 13.37
CA LYS A 601 4.39 18.38 14.49
C LYS A 601 3.88 17.37 15.53
N TYR A 602 3.40 16.22 15.07
CA TYR A 602 2.84 15.17 15.93
C TYR A 602 3.79 14.01 16.21
N ASN A 603 5.09 14.15 15.92
CA ASN A 603 6.11 13.13 16.19
C ASN A 603 5.79 11.76 15.54
N LEU A 604 5.27 11.80 14.32
CA LEU A 604 5.04 10.61 13.50
C LEU A 604 6.30 10.29 12.71
N VAL A 605 6.61 9.00 12.61
CA VAL A 605 7.86 8.48 12.04
C VAL A 605 7.64 7.57 10.83
N GLY A 606 6.40 7.49 10.34
CA GLY A 606 6.11 6.85 9.08
C GLY A 606 4.79 7.23 8.46
N ILE A 607 4.67 6.97 7.16
CA ILE A 607 3.47 7.19 6.37
C ILE A 607 3.05 5.92 5.64
N LEU A 608 1.74 5.74 5.49
CA LEU A 608 1.16 4.59 4.83
C LEU A 608 0.16 5.03 3.77
N VAL A 609 0.24 4.40 2.59
CA VAL A 609 -0.75 4.52 1.52
C VAL A 609 -1.17 3.13 1.08
N TRP A 610 -2.47 2.88 1.07
CA TRP A 610 -3.03 1.55 0.82
C TRP A 610 -2.77 1.01 -0.60
N ASN A 611 -2.57 1.88 -1.59
CA ASN A 611 -2.16 1.52 -2.95
C ASN A 611 -1.50 2.69 -3.70
N SER A 612 -0.76 2.42 -4.77
CA SER A 612 -0.10 3.43 -5.62
C SER A 612 -0.47 3.30 -7.10
N ASN A 613 -1.07 2.17 -7.50
CA ASN A 613 -1.49 1.89 -8.88
C ASN A 613 -2.92 1.31 -8.93
N GLN A 614 -3.85 1.93 -8.20
CA GLN A 614 -5.27 1.55 -8.18
C GLN A 614 -6.01 1.90 -9.49
N TRP A 615 -5.49 1.47 -10.64
CA TRP A 615 -6.05 1.85 -11.96
C TRP A 615 -7.38 1.18 -12.27
N ASN A 616 -7.54 -0.09 -11.86
CA ASN A 616 -8.74 -0.90 -12.09
C ASN A 616 -9.18 -1.58 -10.81
N GLY A 617 -9.61 -0.81 -9.82
CA GLY A 617 -9.94 -1.36 -8.50
C GLY A 617 -11.20 -0.81 -7.84
N ALA A 618 -11.77 0.27 -8.36
CA ALA A 618 -13.12 0.69 -8.00
C ALA A 618 -14.14 -0.15 -8.77
N LYS A 619 -14.58 -1.28 -8.20
CA LYS A 619 -15.59 -2.15 -8.82
C LYS A 619 -16.83 -1.32 -9.23
N GLY A 620 -17.14 -1.26 -10.52
CA GLY A 620 -18.25 -0.47 -11.07
C GLY A 620 -17.94 1.00 -11.39
N ALA A 621 -16.68 1.43 -11.34
CA ALA A 621 -16.22 2.66 -12.00
C ALA A 621 -16.14 2.47 -13.52
N ALA A 622 -15.70 1.30 -13.98
CA ALA A 622 -15.86 0.84 -15.37
C ALA A 622 -16.99 -0.21 -15.50
N PRO A 623 -17.61 -0.34 -16.69
CA PRO A 623 -18.52 -1.44 -16.99
C PRO A 623 -17.84 -2.82 -16.85
N ASP A 624 -18.63 -3.86 -16.58
CA ASP A 624 -18.11 -5.23 -16.51
C ASP A 624 -17.45 -5.62 -17.85
N GLY A 625 -16.24 -6.19 -17.77
CA GLY A 625 -15.45 -6.58 -18.95
C GLY A 625 -14.61 -5.45 -19.57
N ILE A 626 -14.77 -4.20 -19.12
CA ILE A 626 -13.97 -3.06 -19.55
C ILE A 626 -12.89 -2.76 -18.50
N VAL A 627 -11.66 -2.56 -18.95
CA VAL A 627 -10.56 -2.10 -18.11
C VAL A 627 -10.69 -0.59 -17.97
N GLN A 628 -10.68 -0.06 -16.74
CA GLN A 628 -10.82 1.39 -16.54
C GLN A 628 -9.65 2.17 -17.17
N ASN A 629 -9.96 3.24 -17.90
CA ASN A 629 -8.95 4.15 -18.44
C ASN A 629 -8.75 5.34 -17.50
N ILE A 630 -7.71 5.30 -16.67
CA ILE A 630 -7.45 6.36 -15.69
C ILE A 630 -6.95 7.68 -16.30
N TRP A 631 -6.56 7.67 -17.57
CA TRP A 631 -6.22 8.89 -18.32
C TRP A 631 -7.48 9.69 -18.68
N GLU A 632 -8.62 9.01 -18.79
CA GLU A 632 -9.92 9.62 -19.10
C GLU A 632 -10.79 9.82 -17.86
N ASP A 633 -10.82 8.83 -16.95
CA ASP A 633 -11.61 8.85 -15.72
C ASP A 633 -10.73 8.52 -14.49
N PRO A 634 -10.32 9.54 -13.70
CA PRO A 634 -9.45 9.37 -12.54
C PRO A 634 -10.14 8.76 -11.30
N MET A 635 -11.36 8.26 -11.41
CA MET A 635 -12.12 7.69 -10.29
C MET A 635 -11.55 6.37 -9.77
N THR A 636 -10.91 6.37 -8.61
CA THR A 636 -10.19 5.18 -8.10
C THR A 636 -10.81 4.56 -6.85
N TYR A 637 -11.78 5.26 -6.23
CA TYR A 637 -12.52 4.80 -5.07
C TYR A 637 -14.02 5.10 -5.16
N LYS A 638 -14.84 4.16 -4.68
CA LYS A 638 -16.26 4.38 -4.35
C LYS A 638 -16.61 3.79 -2.99
N SER A 639 -17.51 4.43 -2.24
CA SER A 639 -18.13 3.78 -1.08
C SER A 639 -19.36 2.94 -1.45
N GLY A 640 -19.66 1.92 -0.64
CA GLY A 640 -20.84 1.06 -0.78
C GLY A 640 -20.59 -0.23 -1.58
N TRP A 641 -20.74 -1.38 -0.91
CA TRP A 641 -20.79 -2.69 -1.57
C TRP A 641 -22.09 -2.84 -2.36
N GLY A 642 -22.02 -3.29 -3.62
CA GLY A 642 -23.21 -3.65 -4.41
C GLY A 642 -23.96 -2.49 -5.09
N THR A 643 -23.38 -1.28 -5.16
CA THR A 643 -24.02 -0.16 -5.88
C THR A 643 -24.01 -0.35 -7.40
N PRO A 644 -25.14 -0.13 -8.10
CA PRO A 644 -25.22 -0.20 -9.57
C PRO A 644 -24.17 0.67 -10.27
N TYR A 645 -23.83 0.32 -11.50
CA TYR A 645 -22.97 1.13 -12.36
C TYR A 645 -23.43 2.60 -12.40
N GLY A 646 -22.49 3.54 -12.30
CA GLY A 646 -22.76 4.99 -12.31
C GLY A 646 -23.41 5.58 -11.04
N SER A 647 -23.71 4.75 -10.02
CA SER A 647 -24.48 5.16 -8.84
C SER A 647 -23.67 5.20 -7.52
N ALA A 648 -22.34 5.27 -7.60
CA ALA A 648 -21.48 5.42 -6.43
C ALA A 648 -21.89 6.63 -5.56
N PRO A 649 -22.20 6.46 -4.26
CA PRO A 649 -22.63 7.57 -3.41
C PRO A 649 -21.47 8.48 -2.96
N GLU A 650 -20.25 7.96 -2.77
CA GLU A 650 -19.06 8.76 -2.43
C GLU A 650 -17.87 8.47 -3.36
N TYR A 651 -17.12 9.53 -3.66
CA TYR A 651 -16.09 9.58 -4.69
C TYR A 651 -14.70 9.87 -4.12
N GLY A 652 -13.66 9.36 -4.78
CA GLY A 652 -12.26 9.70 -4.56
C GLY A 652 -11.46 9.65 -5.86
N ASN A 653 -11.20 10.81 -6.47
CA ASN A 653 -10.39 10.92 -7.69
C ASN A 653 -8.90 10.76 -7.33
N GLY A 654 -8.23 9.73 -7.86
CA GLY A 654 -6.82 9.43 -7.58
C GLY A 654 -6.46 8.91 -6.19
N ASP A 655 -7.43 8.50 -5.36
CA ASP A 655 -7.18 7.81 -4.10
C ASP A 655 -6.48 6.45 -4.33
N GLY A 656 -5.34 6.24 -3.68
CA GLY A 656 -4.53 5.03 -3.90
C GLY A 656 -3.86 4.97 -5.29
N MET A 657 -3.70 6.10 -5.97
CA MET A 657 -3.03 6.21 -7.27
C MET A 657 -2.02 7.35 -7.23
N PHE A 658 -0.73 7.02 -7.40
CA PHE A 658 0.37 7.99 -7.55
C PHE A 658 1.13 7.81 -8.87
N PHE A 659 0.95 6.66 -9.52
CA PHE A 659 1.51 6.34 -10.82
C PHE A 659 0.40 6.16 -11.84
N TYR A 660 0.68 6.54 -13.08
CA TYR A 660 -0.11 6.30 -14.27
C TYR A 660 0.57 5.19 -15.11
N PRO A 661 -0.19 4.29 -15.75
CA PRO A 661 0.37 3.29 -16.65
C PRO A 661 0.77 3.97 -17.98
N PRO A 662 1.81 3.48 -18.68
CA PRO A 662 2.20 4.02 -19.99
C PRO A 662 1.13 3.77 -21.06
N ASN A 663 0.33 2.70 -20.92
CA ASN A 663 -0.80 2.43 -21.80
C ASN A 663 -1.94 3.43 -21.52
N ARG A 664 -2.24 4.26 -22.52
CA ARG A 664 -3.27 5.31 -22.47
C ARG A 664 -4.65 4.84 -22.93
N ASP A 665 -4.76 3.65 -23.52
CA ASP A 665 -6.02 3.03 -23.94
C ASP A 665 -5.97 1.52 -23.69
N PRO A 666 -6.13 1.05 -22.43
CA PRO A 666 -5.96 -0.36 -22.08
C PRO A 666 -6.97 -1.29 -22.77
N ASN A 667 -8.08 -0.76 -23.29
CA ASN A 667 -9.11 -1.56 -23.95
C ASN A 667 -8.76 -1.84 -25.41
N SER A 668 -8.25 -0.86 -26.14
CA SER A 668 -7.93 -1.02 -27.58
C SER A 668 -6.44 -1.32 -27.80
N ASP A 669 -5.55 -0.72 -27.03
CA ASP A 669 -4.11 -0.85 -27.23
C ASP A 669 -3.53 -2.09 -26.55
N LYS A 670 -3.07 -3.02 -27.39
CA LYS A 670 -2.42 -4.28 -26.98
C LYS A 670 -0.90 -4.24 -27.12
N THR A 671 -0.32 -3.06 -27.34
CA THR A 671 1.12 -2.84 -27.32
C THR A 671 1.68 -3.30 -25.98
N LYS A 672 2.78 -4.05 -26.04
CA LYS A 672 3.53 -4.47 -24.85
C LYS A 672 4.42 -3.32 -24.39
N TYR A 673 4.22 -2.86 -23.16
CA TYR A 673 4.94 -1.71 -22.61
C TYR A 673 6.04 -2.15 -21.64
N MET A 674 7.29 -2.18 -22.12
CA MET A 674 8.49 -2.46 -21.33
C MET A 674 9.13 -1.19 -20.74
N SER A 675 8.32 -0.35 -20.09
CA SER A 675 8.73 0.93 -19.52
C SER A 675 8.24 1.11 -18.08
N GLY A 676 8.84 2.06 -17.36
CA GLY A 676 8.42 2.43 -16.00
C GLY A 676 7.10 3.22 -15.97
N PRO A 677 6.61 3.54 -14.76
CA PRO A 677 5.38 4.32 -14.61
C PRO A 677 5.56 5.79 -15.02
N VAL A 678 4.44 6.45 -15.31
CA VAL A 678 4.38 7.91 -15.35
C VAL A 678 4.02 8.43 -13.94
N PRO A 679 4.84 9.29 -13.30
CA PRO A 679 4.55 9.80 -11.97
C PRO A 679 3.44 10.86 -11.98
N SER A 680 2.86 11.11 -10.81
CA SER A 680 1.90 12.20 -10.59
C SER A 680 2.55 13.44 -9.97
N LEU A 681 1.92 14.60 -10.16
CA LEU A 681 2.26 15.85 -9.50
C LEU A 681 2.20 15.70 -7.97
N ARG A 682 1.21 14.98 -7.46
CA ARG A 682 1.09 14.67 -6.03
C ARG A 682 2.30 13.91 -5.49
N LEU A 683 2.89 13.02 -6.27
CA LEU A 683 4.07 12.24 -5.86
C LEU A 683 5.34 13.12 -5.77
N GLU A 684 5.54 14.03 -6.73
CA GLU A 684 6.65 15.00 -6.68
C GLU A 684 6.53 15.90 -5.43
N ILE A 685 5.32 16.41 -5.15
CA ILE A 685 5.06 17.25 -3.97
C ILE A 685 5.23 16.46 -2.66
N LEU A 686 4.87 15.17 -2.65
CA LEU A 686 5.10 14.30 -1.50
C LEU A 686 6.60 14.13 -1.22
N ARG A 687 7.43 13.93 -2.26
CA ARG A 687 8.89 13.82 -2.12
C ARG A 687 9.48 15.07 -1.49
N GLU A 688 9.09 16.26 -1.95
CA GLU A 688 9.56 17.51 -1.35
C GLU A 688 9.12 17.65 0.13
N GLY A 689 7.95 17.10 0.50
CA GLY A 689 7.54 17.03 1.90
C GLY A 689 8.41 16.08 2.73
N LEU A 690 8.90 14.98 2.15
CA LEU A 690 9.85 14.08 2.82
C LEU A 690 11.20 14.78 3.02
N ASP A 691 11.66 15.54 2.02
CA ASP A 691 12.88 16.34 2.12
C ASP A 691 12.72 17.44 3.20
N ASP A 692 11.57 18.12 3.27
CA ASP A 692 11.29 19.07 4.35
C ASP A 692 11.34 18.42 5.74
N TYR A 693 10.82 17.20 5.88
CA TYR A 693 10.88 16.45 7.13
C TYR A 693 12.33 16.15 7.51
N ASP A 694 13.18 15.78 6.54
CA ASP A 694 14.60 15.58 6.77
C ASP A 694 15.30 16.87 7.23
N TYR A 695 14.96 18.04 6.67
CA TYR A 695 15.45 19.35 7.15
C TYR A 695 15.12 19.57 8.63
N MET A 696 13.87 19.27 9.03
CA MET A 696 13.42 19.46 10.41
C MET A 696 14.18 18.53 11.37
N ILE A 697 14.30 17.24 11.02
CA ILE A 697 15.03 16.26 11.84
C ILE A 697 16.52 16.61 11.94
N MET A 698 17.16 16.99 10.83
CA MET A 698 18.57 17.42 10.86
C MET A 698 18.77 18.66 11.73
N LEU A 699 17.80 19.58 11.75
CA LEU A 699 17.87 20.77 12.59
C LEU A 699 17.69 20.43 14.09
N GLU A 700 16.86 19.43 14.43
CA GLU A 700 16.78 18.87 15.78
C GLU A 700 18.09 18.21 16.23
N GLU A 701 18.71 17.43 15.34
CA GLU A 701 20.02 16.81 15.56
C GLU A 701 21.07 17.91 15.84
N CYS A 702 21.12 18.95 15.01
CA CYS A 702 21.99 20.11 15.23
C CYS A 702 21.72 20.82 16.57
N ILE A 703 20.46 20.95 16.99
CA ILE A 703 20.11 21.53 18.30
C ILE A 703 20.64 20.67 19.44
N LYS A 704 20.53 19.35 19.33
CA LYS A 704 20.96 18.39 20.34
C LYS A 704 22.47 18.37 20.50
N ASP A 705 23.20 18.45 19.38
CA ASP A 705 24.66 18.33 19.33
C ASP A 705 25.37 19.69 19.44
N ALA A 706 24.62 20.79 19.56
CA ALA A 706 25.18 22.14 19.61
C ALA A 706 25.95 22.45 20.90
N ASP A 707 27.10 23.11 20.75
CA ASP A 707 27.92 23.59 21.86
C ASP A 707 27.38 24.88 22.51
N LEU A 708 27.92 25.22 23.68
CA LEU A 708 27.60 26.46 24.41
C LEU A 708 27.78 27.74 23.58
N ASN A 709 28.68 27.74 22.59
CA ASN A 709 28.93 28.88 21.69
C ASN A 709 27.89 29.02 20.56
N GLN A 710 26.97 28.04 20.42
CA GLN A 710 25.91 28.02 19.42
C GLN A 710 24.53 28.34 20.02
N LYS A 711 24.43 28.75 21.30
CA LYS A 711 23.16 29.10 21.99
C LYS A 711 22.22 30.00 21.17
N LYS A 712 22.75 30.99 20.45
CA LYS A 712 21.95 31.88 19.59
C LYS A 712 21.36 31.14 18.38
N LEU A 713 22.12 30.23 17.75
CA LEU A 713 21.65 29.41 16.64
C LEU A 713 20.58 28.43 17.13
N VAL A 714 20.82 27.77 18.27
CA VAL A 714 19.85 26.89 18.92
C VAL A 714 18.54 27.61 19.20
N ALA A 715 18.59 28.84 19.72
CA ALA A 715 17.39 29.63 19.98
C ALA A 715 16.62 29.98 18.69
N LYS A 716 17.33 30.33 17.60
CA LYS A 716 16.70 30.57 16.29
C LYS A 716 16.07 29.29 15.73
N ALA A 717 16.80 28.17 15.77
CA ALA A 717 16.36 26.89 15.25
C ALA A 717 15.11 26.38 15.98
N LYS A 718 15.11 26.41 17.32
CA LYS A 718 13.91 26.08 18.12
C LYS A 718 12.71 26.95 17.76
N LYS A 719 12.92 28.24 17.48
CA LYS A 719 11.84 29.14 17.07
C LYS A 719 11.29 28.82 15.68
N ILE A 720 12.13 28.36 14.75
CA ILE A 720 11.69 27.97 13.40
C ILE A 720 10.95 26.64 13.39
N LEU A 721 11.32 25.71 14.28
CA LEU A 721 10.62 24.42 14.44
C LEU A 721 9.34 24.54 15.29
N ASP A 722 9.15 25.65 15.99
CA ASP A 722 7.92 26.00 16.70
C ASP A 722 6.96 26.74 15.75
N PHE A 723 6.22 25.96 14.96
CA PHE A 723 5.37 26.47 13.89
C PHE A 723 4.17 27.29 14.43
N GLY A 724 4.02 28.51 13.93
CA GLY A 724 2.93 29.41 14.33
C GLY A 724 1.62 29.20 13.57
N SER A 725 0.65 30.07 13.84
CA SER A 725 -0.70 30.03 13.23
C SER A 725 -0.70 30.29 11.72
N GLU A 726 0.38 30.85 11.18
CA GLU A 726 0.62 31.02 9.76
C GLU A 726 0.79 29.68 9.03
N VAL A 727 1.32 28.64 9.70
CA VAL A 727 1.41 27.27 9.16
C VAL A 727 0.17 26.48 9.60
N PHE A 728 -0.13 26.48 10.90
CA PHE A 728 -1.22 25.70 11.50
C PHE A 728 -2.30 26.62 12.09
N VAL A 729 -3.33 26.90 11.29
CA VAL A 729 -4.46 27.75 11.69
C VAL A 729 -5.22 27.19 12.89
N SER A 730 -5.29 25.87 13.01
CA SER A 730 -5.77 25.14 14.19
C SER A 730 -5.19 23.73 14.23
N ASP A 731 -5.62 22.88 15.17
CA ASP A 731 -5.20 21.47 15.21
C ASP A 731 -5.59 20.68 13.96
N ARG A 732 -6.58 21.16 13.19
CA ARG A 732 -7.14 20.47 12.03
C ARG A 732 -7.06 21.28 10.73
N MET A 733 -6.60 22.53 10.80
CA MET A 733 -6.54 23.45 9.68
C MET A 733 -5.13 23.99 9.52
N TYR A 734 -4.72 24.19 8.28
CA TYR A 734 -3.36 24.59 7.91
C TYR A 734 -3.41 25.55 6.73
N SER A 735 -2.33 26.29 6.52
CA SER A 735 -2.22 27.20 5.39
C SER A 735 -2.27 26.46 4.06
N LYS A 736 -3.02 27.03 3.11
CA LYS A 736 -3.05 26.59 1.71
C LYS A 736 -2.15 27.44 0.82
N ASP A 737 -1.41 28.38 1.39
CA ASP A 737 -0.44 29.22 0.68
C ASP A 737 0.95 28.56 0.68
N PRO A 738 1.45 28.10 -0.49
CA PRO A 738 2.75 27.45 -0.55
C PRO A 738 3.93 28.36 -0.19
N LYS A 739 3.79 29.68 -0.24
CA LYS A 739 4.85 30.62 0.15
C LYS A 739 5.20 30.48 1.63
N VAL A 740 4.22 30.19 2.47
CA VAL A 740 4.46 30.01 3.91
C VAL A 740 5.44 28.86 4.14
N LEU A 741 5.23 27.71 3.50
CA LEU A 741 6.13 26.56 3.64
C LEU A 741 7.52 26.87 3.06
N MET A 742 7.58 27.55 1.92
CA MET A 742 8.85 27.96 1.33
C MET A 742 9.64 28.90 2.24
N ASP A 743 9.01 29.90 2.83
CA ASP A 743 9.69 30.85 3.72
C ASP A 743 10.30 30.14 4.94
N TYR A 744 9.61 29.14 5.49
CA TYR A 744 10.15 28.33 6.57
C TYR A 744 11.28 27.41 6.09
N ARG A 745 11.11 26.73 4.96
CA ARG A 745 12.15 25.87 4.38
C ARG A 745 13.43 26.63 4.09
N MET A 746 13.32 27.83 3.53
CA MET A 746 14.43 28.75 3.30
C MET A 746 15.19 29.05 4.60
N LYS A 747 14.46 29.45 5.66
CA LYS A 747 15.06 29.72 6.98
C LYS A 747 15.72 28.47 7.59
N MET A 748 15.12 27.29 7.41
CA MET A 748 15.72 26.03 7.85
C MET A 748 17.04 25.74 7.11
N GLY A 749 17.07 25.92 5.78
CA GLY A 749 18.28 25.75 4.97
C GLY A 749 19.40 26.73 5.33
N GLU A 750 19.06 28.00 5.60
CA GLU A 750 20.01 29.00 6.09
C GLU A 750 20.62 28.58 7.44
N LEU A 751 19.78 28.13 8.38
CA LEU A 751 20.23 27.71 9.71
C LEU A 751 21.11 26.46 9.64
N LEU A 752 20.72 25.44 8.87
CA LEU A 752 21.53 24.25 8.67
C LEU A 752 22.90 24.60 8.06
N SER A 753 22.94 25.49 7.07
CA SER A 753 24.20 25.99 6.50
C SER A 753 25.03 26.83 7.50
N GLU A 754 24.40 27.54 8.44
CA GLU A 754 25.09 28.22 9.55
C GLU A 754 25.68 27.24 10.58
N PHE A 755 24.97 26.14 10.88
CA PHE A 755 25.47 25.09 11.75
C PHE A 755 26.69 24.40 11.13
N GLU A 756 26.62 24.03 9.84
CA GLU A 756 27.71 23.31 9.16
C GLU A 756 28.99 24.15 9.06
N ARG A 757 28.89 25.43 8.69
CA ARG A 757 30.05 26.34 8.67
C ARG A 757 30.74 26.49 10.04
N LYS A 758 29.98 26.40 11.13
CA LYS A 758 30.55 26.45 12.49
C LYS A 758 31.20 25.14 12.91
N LYS A 759 30.81 24.02 12.32
CA LYS A 759 31.46 22.73 12.50
C LYS A 759 32.81 22.73 11.78
N ASN A 760 32.83 23.16 10.52
CA ASN A 760 34.02 23.21 9.67
C ASN A 760 35.06 24.27 10.08
N SER A 761 34.71 25.24 10.93
CA SER A 761 35.67 26.23 11.47
C SER A 761 36.35 25.80 12.77
N LYS A 762 36.02 24.61 13.29
CA LYS A 762 36.69 23.99 14.45
C LYS A 762 37.72 22.92 14.07
N GLU A 763 37.61 22.38 12.86
CA GLU A 763 38.65 21.56 12.21
C GLU A 763 39.72 22.48 11.60
#